data_AF-A0A1Q8BY92-F1
#
_entry.id   AF-A0A1Q8BY92-F1
#
_cell.length_a   1.000
_cell.length_b   1.000
_cell.length_c   1.000
_cell.angle_alpha   90.00
_cell.angle_beta   90.00
_cell.angle_gamma   90.00
#
_symmetry.space_group_name_H-M   'P 1'
#
loop_
_entity.id
_entity.type
_entity.pdbx_description
1 polymer ?
#
loop_
_entity_poly.entity_id
_entity_poly.type
_entity_poly.pdbx_seq_one_letter_code
_entity_poly.pdbx_strand_id
1 'polypeptide(L)'
;MEVSVDSGSPAAEQVRASGVTGLSPRAIALFVGLVYYVAALVIFRDVVTAIPSVLKGKAVIVGDELVPFFNPSSQLLEQAAGEFNELVNGYEFRVRYSFLTTWLRYYPVLPFAILLVIPSLFWAAYLTVARFAERVFTSLSPQSIYLATFFPVSLIYLIMVYSKITHFYTLILGLVLMTISALWMLYALLFAGRAWKRYMVIASVATLLNPAVHYLILFSLFLGLTVLTLLLGETGHRIRRRRRVRRQALPDPVQTPAAESGREGRLRAWRRLEATPAGRALIASAIYGAVTLVPYALFVKYVALAGVPNLTDTVPGDYYFIQDASVSWLHELSWDLAGIMDKILYGDYLAKVPRYPDTVYTLLLFVPLAVPAVRRRLFRTRSHRQLRGVIYVSIVFALWATVGYSEPLWLPTFHRSLAALATAANESHSELGNLVVTGASTVVQVLRFPHRFQLILFMLAPLVMSLTIAYLIDSMSGRVLRQGRPRAPHPPKRGRHRRRRPVNAALVRFARSELATKLVATACVGAVFFAPFWSNDAYRTVFGSGNMAGFLSPFPLSDLKQLKQALNKRPRGRTVVLPPTETAKFVADANNVDRKFIDKFFIYYLDKPSYYYGLTGDVKNKFEFFLILRGLYYGQDWWINVARDIEVKYLVVNRRIRSNRGLGAEYLPDVESYVEPALARLSGDVALRFENRSYALYEITDQPRVDRPTLLVDSGWQTYLDLVFDRRNLSRCYSFEFTPYADPEQVLGEEQTMLLTDDERTSALDLYLLQHPEAVSGPDARMFAFNPDVVASNYYLSPMFRSFLLFSNTRWNRTEMITPGVFGTLRGSFIGLPRATQIGVPVKVAERGRYRVLMRTANTANTVHVTSATLAYDRVLELRSPGVTMFPAADAYDNDRVAVDTSGMSVEQLESAIPDELLPVNSAYGFQDLGVVDAPTGTHTFVIDKTDTNPMLFEGMMLIPEESYQSLRLPANVTPIADPNTLECSERVVESGQANLTEDELLSLAAADVQDLAPPEGRATGSRWVGIGLSLLLLALGGLFARWRARLRPDRSGQPPRAKEPPP
;
A
#
# COMPACT_ATOMS: atom_id res chain seq x y z
N MET A 1 -8.85 44.89 43.11
CA MET A 1 -7.46 45.15 43.55
C MET A 1 -6.67 45.49 42.30
N GLU A 2 -6.50 46.79 42.04
CA GLU A 2 -5.83 47.35 40.87
C GLU A 2 -4.33 47.04 40.90
N VAL A 3 -3.77 46.55 39.79
CA VAL A 3 -2.37 46.80 39.41
C VAL A 3 -2.29 46.98 37.90
N SER A 4 -1.67 48.10 37.55
CA SER A 4 -1.50 48.75 36.25
C SER A 4 -0.89 47.88 35.13
N VAL A 5 -1.50 47.97 33.94
CA VAL A 5 -0.93 47.57 32.66
C VAL A 5 -0.08 48.72 32.14
N ASP A 6 1.25 48.54 32.11
CA ASP A 6 2.17 49.49 31.50
C ASP A 6 2.44 49.10 30.04
N SER A 7 2.12 50.03 29.14
CA SER A 7 2.15 49.90 27.69
C SER A 7 3.53 50.28 27.14
N GLY A 8 4.38 49.28 26.91
CA GLY A 8 5.66 49.44 26.21
C GLY A 8 5.53 49.36 24.68
N SER A 9 5.66 50.51 24.02
CA SER A 9 5.71 50.72 22.56
C SER A 9 6.78 49.87 21.82
N PRO A 10 6.48 49.30 20.64
CA PRO A 10 7.49 48.84 19.68
C PRO A 10 7.76 49.92 18.61
N ALA A 11 8.70 50.82 18.87
CA ALA A 11 9.25 51.72 17.86
C ALA A 11 10.33 51.00 17.03
N ALA A 12 9.93 50.39 15.91
CA ALA A 12 10.75 50.18 14.71
C ALA A 12 9.86 49.74 13.53
N GLU A 13 8.78 50.47 13.29
CA GLU A 13 8.00 50.34 12.06
C GLU A 13 8.74 51.07 10.94
N GLN A 14 9.47 50.30 10.12
CA GLN A 14 10.02 50.80 8.86
C GLN A 14 8.88 51.30 7.99
N VAL A 15 8.85 52.62 7.80
CA VAL A 15 8.03 53.34 6.82
C VAL A 15 8.21 52.70 5.44
N ARG A 16 7.31 51.78 5.08
CA ARG A 16 7.11 51.34 3.71
C ARG A 16 6.34 52.45 3.00
N ALA A 17 6.96 53.01 1.97
CA ALA A 17 6.35 54.01 1.11
C ALA A 17 4.95 53.55 0.65
N SER A 18 3.93 54.21 1.18
CA SER A 18 2.54 54.18 0.75
C SER A 18 2.45 54.80 -0.63
N GLY A 19 2.24 53.98 -1.67
CA GLY A 19 2.08 54.49 -3.02
C GLY A 19 2.13 53.47 -4.15
N VAL A 20 1.59 52.24 -3.98
CA VAL A 20 1.25 51.37 -5.11
C VAL A 20 -0.02 50.58 -4.77
N THR A 21 -1.11 50.87 -5.48
CA THR A 21 -2.39 50.14 -5.44
C THR A 21 -2.23 48.75 -6.07
N GLY A 22 -1.64 47.81 -5.34
CA GLY A 22 -1.58 46.40 -5.73
C GLY A 22 -2.57 45.55 -4.92
N LEU A 23 -3.05 44.43 -5.47
CA LEU A 23 -3.83 43.44 -4.73
C LEU A 23 -3.04 42.98 -3.48
N SER A 24 -3.69 42.99 -2.31
CA SER A 24 -3.07 42.48 -1.10
C SER A 24 -2.91 40.95 -1.18
N PRO A 25 -1.88 40.35 -0.58
CA PRO A 25 -1.74 38.88 -0.52
C PRO A 25 -2.98 38.20 0.08
N ARG A 26 -3.65 38.86 1.03
CA ARG A 26 -4.94 38.41 1.59
C ARG A 26 -6.04 38.33 0.53
N ALA A 27 -6.18 39.36 -0.31
CA ALA A 27 -7.16 39.35 -1.39
C ALA A 27 -6.87 38.25 -2.43
N ILE A 28 -5.59 38.04 -2.78
CA ILE A 28 -5.18 36.95 -3.69
C ILE A 28 -5.55 35.59 -3.07
N ALA A 29 -5.25 35.39 -1.78
CA ALA A 29 -5.54 34.15 -1.09
C ALA A 29 -7.04 33.84 -0.99
N LEU A 30 -7.88 34.85 -0.75
CA LEU A 30 -9.34 34.72 -0.75
C LEU A 30 -9.88 34.41 -2.15
N PHE A 31 -9.35 35.08 -3.18
CA PHE A 31 -9.72 34.81 -4.56
C PHE A 31 -9.33 33.39 -4.99
N VAL A 32 -8.13 32.93 -4.64
CA VAL A 32 -7.70 31.54 -4.89
C VAL A 32 -8.61 30.54 -4.17
N GLY A 33 -8.99 30.82 -2.92
CA GLY A 33 -10.00 30.03 -2.20
C GLY A 33 -11.31 29.95 -2.97
N LEU A 34 -11.86 31.09 -3.39
CA LEU A 34 -13.08 31.15 -4.20
C LEU A 34 -12.94 30.34 -5.50
N VAL A 35 -11.81 30.44 -6.20
CA VAL A 35 -11.53 29.67 -7.42
C VAL A 35 -11.57 28.16 -7.12
N TYR A 36 -10.99 27.69 -6.02
CA TYR A 36 -11.06 26.27 -5.66
C TYR A 36 -12.49 25.78 -5.40
N TYR A 37 -13.30 26.55 -4.69
CA TYR A 37 -14.70 26.21 -4.44
C TYR A 37 -15.54 26.24 -5.73
N VAL A 38 -15.36 27.25 -6.58
CA VAL A 38 -16.07 27.32 -7.87
C VAL A 38 -15.63 26.19 -8.80
N ALA A 39 -14.33 25.89 -8.85
CA ALA A 39 -13.81 24.77 -9.64
C ALA A 39 -14.36 23.43 -9.14
N ALA A 40 -14.49 23.24 -7.82
CA ALA A 40 -15.10 22.03 -7.26
C ALA A 40 -16.56 21.84 -7.75
N LEU A 41 -17.35 22.92 -7.84
CA LEU A 41 -18.72 22.86 -8.38
C LEU A 41 -18.75 22.47 -9.87
N VAL A 42 -17.75 22.87 -10.66
CA VAL A 42 -17.66 22.55 -12.09
C VAL A 42 -17.16 21.12 -12.32
N ILE A 43 -16.09 20.74 -11.60
CA ILE A 43 -15.47 19.41 -11.69
C ILE A 43 -16.44 18.34 -11.16
N PHE A 44 -17.11 18.60 -10.05
CA PHE A 44 -18.04 17.66 -9.41
C PHE A 44 -19.51 18.02 -9.67
N ARG A 45 -19.83 18.59 -10.83
CA ARG A 45 -21.21 18.97 -11.19
C ARG A 45 -22.21 17.81 -11.10
N ASP A 46 -21.77 16.59 -11.42
CA ASP A 46 -22.60 15.39 -11.32
C ASP A 46 -22.95 15.06 -9.86
N VAL A 47 -22.02 15.33 -8.93
CA VAL A 47 -22.27 15.25 -7.48
C VAL A 47 -23.30 16.29 -7.05
N VAL A 48 -23.18 17.53 -7.54
CA VAL A 48 -24.13 18.62 -7.23
C VAL A 48 -25.54 18.25 -7.67
N THR A 49 -25.69 17.75 -8.91
CA THR A 49 -26.99 17.36 -9.46
C THR A 49 -27.59 16.13 -8.77
N ALA A 50 -26.75 15.28 -8.16
CA ALA A 50 -27.18 14.11 -7.41
C ALA A 50 -27.72 14.43 -5.99
N ILE A 51 -27.37 15.58 -5.38
CA ILE A 51 -27.74 15.89 -3.98
C ILE A 51 -29.24 15.67 -3.69
N PRO A 52 -30.19 16.16 -4.51
CA PRO A 52 -31.61 15.97 -4.22
C PRO A 52 -32.07 14.51 -4.24
N SER A 53 -31.51 13.68 -5.13
CA SER A 53 -31.87 12.25 -5.21
C SER A 53 -31.23 11.46 -4.07
N VAL A 54 -30.01 11.83 -3.65
CA VAL A 54 -29.31 11.25 -2.49
C VAL A 54 -30.04 11.56 -1.19
N LEU A 55 -30.44 12.81 -0.96
CA LEU A 55 -31.18 13.20 0.25
C LEU A 55 -32.57 12.54 0.35
N LYS A 56 -33.22 12.27 -0.80
CA LYS A 56 -34.47 11.48 -0.87
C LYS A 56 -34.23 9.97 -0.74
N GLY A 57 -32.98 9.54 -0.60
CA GLY A 57 -32.55 8.14 -0.59
C GLY A 57 -32.86 7.40 -1.88
N LYS A 58 -33.12 8.08 -3.01
CA LYS A 58 -33.44 7.44 -4.30
C LYS A 58 -32.18 6.96 -5.03
N ALA A 59 -31.04 7.58 -4.75
CA ALA A 59 -29.76 7.24 -5.32
C ALA A 59 -28.64 7.40 -4.30
N VAL A 60 -27.44 6.92 -4.61
CA VAL A 60 -26.24 7.13 -3.81
C VAL A 60 -25.03 7.40 -4.69
N ILE A 61 -24.06 8.18 -4.22
CA ILE A 61 -22.78 8.35 -4.91
C ILE A 61 -21.95 7.10 -4.62
N VAL A 62 -21.68 6.33 -5.68
CA VAL A 62 -20.98 5.05 -5.59
C VAL A 62 -19.56 5.21 -6.03
N GLY A 63 -18.61 4.73 -5.23
CA GLY A 63 -17.26 4.47 -5.69
C GLY A 63 -16.71 3.22 -5.02
N ASP A 64 -15.96 2.39 -5.76
CA ASP A 64 -15.28 1.14 -5.38
C ASP A 64 -15.10 0.97 -3.84
N GLU A 65 -14.37 1.88 -3.17
CA GLU A 65 -14.09 1.80 -1.72
C GLU A 65 -14.88 2.77 -0.82
N LEU A 66 -15.78 3.57 -1.39
CA LEU A 66 -16.68 4.46 -0.66
C LEU A 66 -17.93 3.68 -0.30
N VAL A 67 -17.91 2.94 0.80
CA VAL A 67 -19.12 2.27 1.30
C VAL A 67 -20.01 3.32 1.98
N PRO A 68 -21.14 3.71 1.38
CA PRO A 68 -21.79 4.95 1.76
C PRO A 68 -22.88 4.72 2.81
N PHE A 69 -23.35 3.48 2.98
CA PHE A 69 -24.35 3.13 3.98
C PHE A 69 -23.68 2.84 5.30
N PHE A 70 -24.30 3.34 6.37
CA PHE A 70 -23.77 3.23 7.72
C PHE A 70 -24.87 2.94 8.73
N ASN A 71 -24.73 1.82 9.43
CA ASN A 71 -25.49 1.51 10.62
C ASN A 71 -24.58 1.71 11.85
N PRO A 72 -24.82 2.70 12.73
CA PRO A 72 -23.92 2.99 13.86
C PRO A 72 -23.70 1.81 14.81
N SER A 73 -24.68 0.92 15.02
CA SER A 73 -24.48 -0.24 15.89
C SER A 73 -23.55 -1.26 15.24
N SER A 74 -23.98 -1.82 14.11
CA SER A 74 -23.30 -2.95 13.46
C SER A 74 -22.07 -2.57 12.65
N GLN A 75 -21.95 -1.31 12.21
CA GLN A 75 -20.88 -0.86 11.30
C GLN A 75 -19.93 0.15 11.96
N LEU A 76 -20.21 0.63 13.19
CA LEU A 76 -19.27 1.46 13.97
C LEU A 76 -18.90 0.82 15.28
N LEU A 77 -19.89 0.59 16.15
CA LEU A 77 -19.66 0.35 17.56
C LEU A 77 -19.13 -1.05 17.77
N GLU A 78 -19.76 -2.06 17.17
CA GLU A 78 -19.27 -3.45 17.18
C GLU A 78 -17.84 -3.54 16.59
N GLN A 79 -17.60 -2.86 15.46
CA GLN A 79 -16.28 -2.86 14.80
C GLN A 79 -15.21 -2.08 15.59
N ALA A 80 -15.59 -0.98 16.25
CA ALA A 80 -14.70 -0.20 17.09
C ALA A 80 -14.40 -0.87 18.44
N ALA A 81 -15.39 -1.59 18.99
CA ALA A 81 -15.22 -2.46 20.17
C ALA A 81 -14.31 -3.65 19.87
N GLY A 82 -14.17 -3.99 18.59
CA GLY A 82 -13.33 -5.09 18.15
C GLY A 82 -13.99 -6.45 18.26
N GLU A 83 -15.32 -6.44 18.34
CA GLU A 83 -16.15 -7.63 18.43
C GLU A 83 -16.29 -8.30 17.06
N PHE A 84 -16.68 -9.56 17.08
CA PHE A 84 -17.02 -10.31 15.87
C PHE A 84 -18.23 -9.66 15.19
N ASN A 85 -18.17 -9.47 13.88
CA ASN A 85 -19.23 -8.83 13.13
C ASN A 85 -19.91 -9.81 12.18
N GLU A 86 -21.19 -10.09 12.43
CA GLU A 86 -22.00 -11.01 11.62
C GLU A 86 -22.21 -10.53 10.17
N LEU A 87 -22.10 -9.23 9.87
CA LEU A 87 -22.24 -8.72 8.50
C LEU A 87 -21.09 -9.18 7.60
N VAL A 88 -19.91 -9.39 8.17
CA VAL A 88 -18.70 -9.75 7.42
C VAL A 88 -18.16 -11.13 7.80
N ASN A 89 -18.80 -11.79 8.78
CA ASN A 89 -18.37 -13.03 9.41
C ASN A 89 -16.89 -12.99 9.79
N GLY A 90 -16.50 -11.98 10.58
CA GLY A 90 -15.10 -11.81 10.98
C GLY A 90 -14.82 -10.51 11.74
N TYR A 91 -13.54 -10.33 12.11
CA TYR A 91 -13.06 -9.16 12.83
C TYR A 91 -12.56 -8.07 11.85
N GLU A 92 -13.28 -6.96 11.75
CA GLU A 92 -12.92 -5.89 10.82
C GLU A 92 -11.95 -4.86 11.45
N PHE A 93 -10.71 -4.83 10.95
CA PHE A 93 -9.66 -3.93 11.46
C PHE A 93 -9.77 -2.48 10.96
N ARG A 94 -10.43 -2.23 9.82
CA ARG A 94 -10.31 -0.96 9.07
C ARG A 94 -11.07 0.21 9.72
N VAL A 95 -12.09 -0.04 10.55
CA VAL A 95 -12.97 1.01 11.13
C VAL A 95 -12.48 1.56 12.47
N ARG A 96 -11.51 0.91 13.13
CA ARG A 96 -10.92 1.40 14.40
C ARG A 96 -10.13 2.71 14.28
N TYR A 97 -9.79 3.15 13.06
CA TYR A 97 -8.77 4.19 12.88
C TYR A 97 -9.25 5.64 12.94
N SER A 98 -10.52 5.97 12.66
CA SER A 98 -11.00 7.35 12.84
C SER A 98 -12.49 7.54 12.56
N PHE A 99 -13.23 8.07 13.54
CA PHE A 99 -14.62 8.52 13.39
C PHE A 99 -14.82 9.46 12.18
N LEU A 100 -13.82 10.29 11.86
CA LEU A 100 -13.89 11.23 10.74
C LEU A 100 -14.01 10.50 9.39
N THR A 101 -13.35 9.34 9.23
CA THR A 101 -13.40 8.57 7.98
C THR A 101 -14.80 8.02 7.75
N THR A 102 -15.40 7.47 8.80
CA THR A 102 -16.74 6.92 8.78
C THR A 102 -17.78 8.00 8.52
N TRP A 103 -17.66 9.15 9.19
CA TRP A 103 -18.61 10.25 9.03
C TRP A 103 -18.57 10.89 7.64
N LEU A 104 -17.39 11.14 7.08
CA LEU A 104 -17.26 11.74 5.74
C LEU A 104 -17.70 10.82 4.60
N ARG A 105 -17.81 9.50 4.86
CA ARG A 105 -18.29 8.50 3.91
C ARG A 105 -19.80 8.30 3.94
N TYR A 106 -20.46 8.69 5.02
CA TYR A 106 -21.89 8.47 5.18
C TYR A 106 -22.67 9.09 4.01
N TYR A 107 -23.57 8.32 3.38
CA TYR A 107 -24.15 8.62 2.08
C TYR A 107 -24.84 10.00 1.97
N PRO A 108 -25.51 10.54 2.99
CA PRO A 108 -26.10 11.87 2.93
C PRO A 108 -25.05 12.98 3.06
N VAL A 109 -23.91 12.68 3.69
CA VAL A 109 -22.81 13.63 3.96
C VAL A 109 -21.79 13.65 2.83
N LEU A 110 -21.53 12.50 2.20
CA LEU A 110 -20.51 12.31 1.16
C LEU A 110 -20.56 13.36 0.03
N PRO A 111 -21.72 13.72 -0.57
CA PRO A 111 -21.77 14.76 -1.60
C PRO A 111 -21.22 16.10 -1.10
N PHE A 112 -21.58 16.50 0.12
CA PHE A 112 -21.10 17.74 0.73
C PHE A 112 -19.63 17.65 1.12
N ALA A 113 -19.18 16.49 1.60
CA ALA A 113 -17.78 16.26 1.92
C ALA A 113 -16.89 16.43 0.68
N ILE A 114 -17.27 15.87 -0.48
CA ILE A 114 -16.56 16.05 -1.75
C ILE A 114 -16.50 17.54 -2.13
N LEU A 115 -17.63 18.25 -2.04
CA LEU A 115 -17.74 19.65 -2.48
C LEU A 115 -17.11 20.67 -1.52
N LEU A 116 -16.96 20.35 -0.23
CA LEU A 116 -16.48 21.30 0.79
C LEU A 116 -15.09 20.94 1.31
N VAL A 117 -14.83 19.66 1.60
CA VAL A 117 -13.57 19.22 2.21
C VAL A 117 -12.45 19.28 1.18
N ILE A 118 -12.63 18.73 -0.03
CA ILE A 118 -11.58 18.74 -1.06
C ILE A 118 -11.07 20.17 -1.37
N PRO A 119 -11.92 21.17 -1.70
CA PRO A 119 -11.42 22.53 -1.94
C PRO A 119 -10.84 23.19 -0.67
N SER A 120 -11.35 22.86 0.53
CA SER A 120 -10.74 23.30 1.79
C SER A 120 -9.31 22.78 1.97
N LEU A 121 -9.07 21.52 1.60
CA LEU A 121 -7.75 20.89 1.64
C LEU A 121 -6.78 21.58 0.68
N PHE A 122 -7.21 21.84 -0.56
CA PHE A 122 -6.41 22.59 -1.54
C PHE A 122 -6.06 23.98 -1.01
N TRP A 123 -7.04 24.68 -0.44
CA TRP A 123 -6.83 26.02 0.09
C TRP A 123 -5.90 26.02 1.32
N ALA A 124 -6.03 25.05 2.22
CA ALA A 124 -5.15 24.88 3.37
C ALA A 124 -3.70 24.59 2.96
N ALA A 125 -3.49 23.70 1.99
CA ALA A 125 -2.17 23.44 1.42
C ALA A 125 -1.58 24.70 0.76
N TYR A 126 -2.38 25.40 -0.05
CA TYR A 126 -2.01 26.66 -0.68
C TYR A 126 -1.56 27.71 0.34
N LEU A 127 -2.36 27.97 1.37
CA LEU A 127 -2.05 28.95 2.41
C LEU A 127 -0.77 28.59 3.16
N THR A 128 -0.56 27.30 3.44
CA THR A 128 0.63 26.81 4.14
C THR A 128 1.89 27.05 3.32
N VAL A 129 1.87 26.64 2.04
CA VAL A 129 3.01 26.81 1.12
C VAL A 129 3.29 28.28 0.89
N ALA A 130 2.27 29.10 0.59
CA ALA A 130 2.42 30.52 0.33
C ALA A 130 2.97 31.28 1.55
N ARG A 131 2.43 31.01 2.76
CA ARG A 131 2.92 31.64 4.00
C ARG A 131 4.34 31.22 4.35
N PHE A 132 4.70 29.94 4.17
CA PHE A 132 6.06 29.48 4.37
C PHE A 132 7.01 30.19 3.39
N ALA A 133 6.67 30.20 2.10
CA ALA A 133 7.49 30.81 1.06
C ALA A 133 7.66 32.32 1.27
N GLU A 134 6.59 33.05 1.62
CA GLU A 134 6.62 34.48 1.93
C GLU A 134 7.54 34.80 3.11
N ARG A 135 7.47 34.01 4.19
CA ARG A 135 8.30 34.23 5.39
C ARG A 135 9.77 33.91 5.16
N VAL A 136 10.07 32.94 4.30
CA VAL A 136 11.43 32.43 4.10
C VAL A 136 12.14 33.19 2.97
N PHE A 137 11.49 33.38 1.82
CA PHE A 137 12.10 33.89 0.60
C PHE A 137 11.78 35.37 0.35
N THR A 138 12.35 36.25 1.16
CA THR A 138 12.19 37.70 1.06
C THR A 138 12.77 38.34 -0.21
N SER A 139 13.46 37.56 -1.06
CA SER A 139 14.00 38.02 -2.36
C SER A 139 12.98 38.02 -3.50
N LEU A 140 11.79 37.49 -3.25
CA LEU A 140 10.65 37.46 -4.17
C LEU A 140 9.53 38.35 -3.63
N SER A 141 8.69 38.89 -4.52
CA SER A 141 7.55 39.69 -4.07
C SER A 141 6.43 38.79 -3.49
N PRO A 142 5.79 39.17 -2.37
CA PRO A 142 4.70 38.38 -1.79
C PRO A 142 3.56 38.11 -2.77
N GLN A 143 3.21 39.09 -3.62
CA GLN A 143 2.20 38.90 -4.66
C GLN A 143 2.58 37.77 -5.62
N SER A 144 3.83 37.74 -6.12
CA SER A 144 4.28 36.69 -7.02
C SER A 144 4.34 35.33 -6.36
N ILE A 145 4.65 35.25 -5.06
CA ILE A 145 4.58 33.99 -4.30
C ILE A 145 3.14 33.48 -4.25
N TYR A 146 2.18 34.31 -3.82
CA TYR A 146 0.79 33.89 -3.69
C TYR A 146 0.15 33.55 -5.05
N LEU A 147 0.52 34.25 -6.14
CA LEU A 147 0.07 33.90 -7.48
C LEU A 147 0.74 32.61 -8.00
N ALA A 148 2.05 32.45 -7.79
CA ALA A 148 2.78 31.29 -8.24
C ALA A 148 2.35 30.01 -7.52
N THR A 149 2.05 30.07 -6.22
CA THR A 149 1.69 28.90 -5.42
C THR A 149 0.39 28.24 -5.85
N PHE A 150 -0.51 28.99 -6.50
CA PHE A 150 -1.73 28.43 -7.07
C PHE A 150 -1.42 27.25 -8.03
N PHE A 151 -0.47 27.40 -8.95
CA PHE A 151 -0.28 26.40 -10.02
C PHE A 151 0.23 25.04 -9.51
N PRO A 152 1.35 24.97 -8.75
CA PRO A 152 1.86 23.69 -8.26
C PRO A 152 0.94 23.00 -7.26
N VAL A 153 0.24 23.77 -6.41
CA VAL A 153 -0.74 23.20 -5.47
C VAL A 153 -1.90 22.59 -6.26
N SER A 154 -2.47 23.34 -7.19
CA SER A 154 -3.55 22.82 -8.04
C SER A 154 -3.13 21.55 -8.80
N LEU A 155 -1.94 21.53 -9.41
CA LEU A 155 -1.44 20.36 -10.15
C LEU A 155 -1.34 19.11 -9.25
N ILE A 156 -0.59 19.19 -8.15
CA ILE A 156 -0.36 18.03 -7.27
C ILE A 156 -1.66 17.50 -6.70
N TYR A 157 -2.54 18.41 -6.28
CA TYR A 157 -3.77 17.98 -5.65
C TYR A 157 -4.82 17.53 -6.67
N LEU A 158 -4.78 17.99 -7.93
CA LEU A 158 -5.55 17.38 -9.02
C LEU A 158 -5.06 15.96 -9.33
N ILE A 159 -3.75 15.72 -9.40
CA ILE A 159 -3.19 14.35 -9.52
C ILE A 159 -3.66 13.49 -8.35
N MET A 160 -3.62 14.01 -7.12
CA MET A 160 -4.10 13.28 -5.94
C MET A 160 -5.61 13.01 -5.96
N VAL A 161 -6.44 13.94 -6.43
CA VAL A 161 -7.87 13.71 -6.62
C VAL A 161 -8.08 12.63 -7.67
N TYR A 162 -7.42 12.72 -8.83
CA TYR A 162 -7.47 11.68 -9.86
C TYR A 162 -7.09 10.30 -9.29
N SER A 163 -5.96 10.19 -8.58
CA SER A 163 -5.48 8.89 -8.14
C SER A 163 -6.19 8.35 -6.89
N LYS A 164 -6.58 9.21 -5.94
CA LYS A 164 -6.94 8.80 -4.56
C LYS A 164 -8.26 9.39 -4.04
N ILE A 165 -9.20 9.77 -4.92
CA ILE A 165 -10.51 10.32 -4.51
C ILE A 165 -11.30 9.40 -3.55
N THR A 166 -11.18 8.08 -3.66
CA THR A 166 -11.77 7.08 -2.73
C THR A 166 -11.36 7.27 -1.26
N HIS A 167 -10.22 7.91 -1.05
CA HIS A 167 -9.53 8.07 0.21
C HIS A 167 -9.17 9.53 0.47
N PHE A 168 -9.95 10.49 -0.05
CA PHE A 168 -9.61 11.91 0.11
C PHE A 168 -9.45 12.33 1.58
N TYR A 169 -10.21 11.70 2.48
CA TYR A 169 -10.20 11.96 3.92
C TYR A 169 -9.01 11.32 4.65
N THR A 170 -8.27 10.37 4.05
CA THR A 170 -7.06 9.75 4.62
C THR A 170 -5.81 10.13 3.84
N LEU A 171 -5.81 9.95 2.52
CA LEU A 171 -4.66 10.18 1.65
C LEU A 171 -4.49 11.65 1.26
N ILE A 172 -5.55 12.33 0.80
CA ILE A 172 -5.42 13.75 0.42
C ILE A 172 -5.26 14.62 1.67
N LEU A 173 -6.12 14.43 2.69
CA LEU A 173 -5.96 15.09 4.00
C LEU A 173 -4.61 14.75 4.63
N GLY A 174 -4.18 13.49 4.59
CA GLY A 174 -2.89 13.07 5.14
C GLY A 174 -1.71 13.75 4.45
N LEU A 175 -1.74 13.92 3.13
CA LEU A 175 -0.73 14.68 2.39
C LEU A 175 -0.73 16.18 2.75
N VAL A 176 -1.92 16.79 2.95
CA VAL A 176 -2.02 18.18 3.43
C VAL A 176 -1.39 18.31 4.80
N LEU A 177 -1.75 17.44 5.75
CA LEU A 177 -1.20 17.47 7.10
C LEU A 177 0.30 17.21 7.09
N MET A 178 0.80 16.28 6.28
CA MET A 178 2.23 16.05 6.10
C MET A 178 2.94 17.30 5.55
N THR A 179 2.34 17.99 4.58
CA THR A 179 2.85 19.26 4.04
C THR A 179 2.91 20.34 5.12
N ILE A 180 1.86 20.47 5.92
CA ILE A 180 1.80 21.38 7.07
C ILE A 180 2.92 21.05 8.07
N SER A 181 3.00 19.80 8.52
CA SER A 181 3.99 19.35 9.49
C SER A 181 5.43 19.56 8.99
N ALA A 182 5.73 19.16 7.75
CA ALA A 182 7.07 19.27 7.19
C ALA A 182 7.52 20.72 7.02
N LEU A 183 6.65 21.60 6.50
CA LEU A 183 6.99 23.01 6.32
C LEU A 183 7.14 23.73 7.66
N TRP A 184 6.29 23.45 8.65
CA TRP A 184 6.45 24.02 9.99
C TRP A 184 7.69 23.48 10.72
N MET A 185 8.01 22.20 10.57
CA MET A 185 9.25 21.61 11.09
C MET A 185 10.48 22.27 10.47
N LEU A 186 10.52 22.43 9.13
CA LEU A 186 11.62 23.12 8.45
C LEU A 186 11.74 24.59 8.90
N TYR A 187 10.60 25.27 9.08
CA TYR A 187 10.56 26.63 9.61
C TYR A 187 11.11 26.69 11.05
N ALA A 188 10.69 25.77 11.91
CA ALA A 188 11.15 25.65 13.29
C ALA A 188 12.68 25.48 13.35
N LEU A 189 13.21 24.49 12.64
CA LEU A 189 14.63 24.14 12.70
C LEU A 189 15.55 25.23 12.12
N LEU A 190 15.12 25.91 11.04
CA LEU A 190 16.01 26.76 10.25
C LEU A 190 15.78 28.27 10.37
N PHE A 191 14.56 28.73 10.73
CA PHE A 191 14.17 30.13 10.60
C PHE A 191 13.48 30.75 11.84
N ALA A 192 12.81 29.97 12.69
CA ALA A 192 11.93 30.48 13.76
C ALA A 192 12.63 31.12 15.00
N GLY A 193 13.95 31.28 14.99
CA GLY A 193 14.68 31.97 16.06
C GLY A 193 14.47 31.35 17.44
N ARG A 194 13.91 32.13 18.39
CA ARG A 194 13.61 31.71 19.79
C ARG A 194 12.30 30.92 19.93
N ALA A 195 11.33 31.12 19.02
CA ALA A 195 10.02 30.49 19.09
C ALA A 195 9.97 29.09 18.43
N TRP A 196 11.13 28.50 18.12
CA TRP A 196 11.20 27.29 17.30
C TRP A 196 10.49 26.08 17.92
N LYS A 197 10.52 25.93 19.25
CA LYS A 197 9.85 24.83 19.97
C LYS A 197 8.34 24.82 19.72
N ARG A 198 7.69 26.00 19.71
CA ARG A 198 6.25 26.13 19.44
C ARG A 198 5.89 25.58 18.06
N TYR A 199 6.66 25.93 17.04
CA TYR A 199 6.42 25.45 15.68
C TYR A 199 6.72 23.96 15.52
N MET A 200 7.71 23.44 16.25
CA MET A 200 7.97 22.00 16.29
C MET A 200 6.82 21.23 16.94
N VAL A 201 6.26 21.72 18.05
CA VAL A 201 5.07 21.11 18.69
C VAL A 201 3.88 21.14 17.73
N ILE A 202 3.63 22.24 17.03
CA ILE A 202 2.57 22.33 16.02
C ILE A 202 2.78 21.27 14.92
N ALA A 203 4.01 21.10 14.43
CA ALA A 203 4.33 20.06 13.45
C ALA A 203 4.08 18.65 14.01
N SER A 204 4.50 18.37 15.24
CA SER A 204 4.27 17.08 15.90
C SER A 204 2.77 16.78 16.10
N VAL A 205 1.97 17.77 16.51
CA VAL A 205 0.51 17.60 16.68
C VAL A 205 -0.17 17.38 15.32
N ALA A 206 0.20 18.14 14.29
CA ALA A 206 -0.34 17.92 12.95
C ALA A 206 0.01 16.52 12.39
N THR A 207 1.18 15.99 12.72
CA THR A 207 1.55 14.60 12.39
C THR A 207 0.77 13.58 13.22
N LEU A 208 0.53 13.84 14.52
CA LEU A 208 -0.27 12.96 15.38
C LEU A 208 -1.72 12.83 14.89
N LEU A 209 -2.30 13.94 14.43
CA LEU A 209 -3.66 13.99 13.88
C LEU A 209 -3.76 13.42 12.45
N ASN A 210 -2.66 12.94 11.89
CA ASN A 210 -2.69 12.38 10.55
C ASN A 210 -3.44 11.02 10.57
N PRO A 211 -4.51 10.86 9.78
CA PRO A 211 -5.36 9.67 9.84
C PRO A 211 -4.72 8.41 9.27
N ALA A 212 -3.55 8.49 8.61
CA ALA A 212 -2.92 7.33 7.99
C ALA A 212 -1.50 7.06 8.51
N VAL A 213 -1.26 5.82 8.96
CA VAL A 213 -0.01 5.35 9.58
C VAL A 213 1.23 5.61 8.72
N HIS A 214 1.09 5.44 7.39
CA HIS A 214 2.22 5.62 6.48
C HIS A 214 2.71 7.08 6.44
N TYR A 215 1.86 8.08 6.65
CA TYR A 215 2.32 9.48 6.73
C TYR A 215 3.11 9.77 8.00
N LEU A 216 2.80 9.10 9.12
CA LEU A 216 3.61 9.18 10.34
C LEU A 216 5.04 8.69 10.06
N ILE A 217 5.18 7.58 9.34
CA ILE A 217 6.49 7.01 9.01
C ILE A 217 7.21 7.82 7.94
N LEU A 218 6.52 8.27 6.89
CA LEU A 218 7.10 9.17 5.90
C LEU A 218 7.57 10.48 6.55
N PHE A 219 6.84 11.00 7.55
CA PHE A 219 7.29 12.15 8.33
C PHE A 219 8.51 11.81 9.20
N SER A 220 8.53 10.68 9.90
CA SER A 220 9.72 10.20 10.65
C SER A 220 10.94 10.08 9.74
N LEU A 221 10.78 9.51 8.56
CA LEU A 221 11.82 9.36 7.56
C LEU A 221 12.29 10.73 7.05
N PHE A 222 11.37 11.64 6.74
CA PHE A 222 11.69 13.00 6.32
C PHE A 222 12.43 13.79 7.42
N LEU A 223 12.01 13.66 8.69
CA LEU A 223 12.71 14.23 9.84
C LEU A 223 14.11 13.62 9.96
N GLY A 224 14.25 12.30 9.87
CA GLY A 224 15.54 11.60 9.90
C GLY A 224 16.50 12.07 8.81
N LEU A 225 16.05 12.15 7.55
CA LEU A 225 16.81 12.70 6.43
C LEU A 225 17.18 14.16 6.66
N THR A 226 16.28 14.96 7.22
CA THR A 226 16.53 16.36 7.57
C THR A 226 17.64 16.46 8.61
N VAL A 227 17.53 15.72 9.72
CA VAL A 227 18.53 15.69 10.79
C VAL A 227 19.89 15.26 10.25
N LEU A 228 19.94 14.13 9.53
CA LEU A 228 21.17 13.62 8.91
C LEU A 228 21.82 14.66 7.99
N THR A 229 21.03 15.29 7.12
CA THR A 229 21.53 16.31 6.19
C THR A 229 22.10 17.53 6.91
N LEU A 230 21.43 17.97 7.99
CA LEU A 230 21.90 19.09 8.81
C LEU A 230 23.17 18.75 9.57
N LEU A 231 23.27 17.54 10.13
CA LEU A 231 24.46 17.05 10.83
C LEU A 231 25.66 16.92 9.87
N LEU A 232 25.48 16.29 8.71
CA LEU A 232 26.51 16.20 7.68
C LEU A 232 26.96 17.58 7.19
N GLY A 233 26.02 18.49 6.99
CA GLY A 233 26.30 19.89 6.64
C GLY A 233 27.11 20.63 7.71
N GLU A 234 26.83 20.37 8.99
CA GLU A 234 27.54 20.97 10.12
C GLU A 234 28.94 20.37 10.30
N THR A 235 29.09 19.05 10.25
CA THR A 235 30.39 18.36 10.28
C THR A 235 31.28 18.83 9.14
N GLY A 236 30.73 18.91 7.92
CA GLY A 236 31.43 19.46 6.76
C GLY A 236 31.88 20.92 6.98
N HIS A 237 31.10 21.74 7.68
CA HIS A 237 31.50 23.11 8.03
C HIS A 237 32.63 23.15 9.09
N ARG A 238 32.55 22.31 10.14
CA ARG A 238 33.57 22.20 11.19
C ARG A 238 34.92 21.76 10.62
N ILE A 239 34.93 20.77 9.73
CA ILE A 239 36.16 20.31 9.03
C ILE A 239 36.78 21.44 8.20
N ARG A 240 35.97 22.26 7.50
CA ARG A 240 36.46 23.43 6.74
C ARG A 240 37.05 24.52 7.65
N ARG A 241 36.41 24.82 8.78
CA ARG A 241 36.96 25.79 9.75
C ARG A 241 38.28 25.30 10.34
N ARG A 242 38.38 24.03 10.75
CA ARG A 242 39.63 23.44 11.25
C ARG A 242 40.76 23.46 10.22
N ARG A 243 40.49 23.22 8.94
CA ARG A 243 41.50 23.35 7.85
C ARG A 243 41.94 24.80 7.59
N ARG A 244 41.09 25.80 7.84
CA ARG A 244 41.45 27.23 7.75
C ARG A 244 42.28 27.69 8.94
N VAL A 245 41.91 27.28 10.15
CA VAL A 245 42.64 27.62 11.39
C VAL A 245 44.01 26.93 11.43
N ARG A 246 44.15 25.70 10.90
CA ARG A 246 45.47 25.03 10.78
C ARG A 246 46.43 25.70 9.79
N ARG A 247 46.01 26.72 9.02
CA ARG A 247 46.88 27.55 8.16
C ARG A 247 47.16 28.94 8.75
N GLN A 248 46.57 29.31 9.88
CA GLN A 248 46.80 30.57 10.57
C GLN A 248 46.87 30.28 12.07
N ALA A 249 48.09 30.03 12.55
CA ALA A 249 48.53 29.92 13.95
C ALA A 249 47.80 28.92 14.87
N LEU A 250 48.58 28.01 15.48
CA LEU A 250 48.29 27.46 16.80
C LEU A 250 48.43 28.59 17.84
N PRO A 251 47.56 28.60 18.87
CA PRO A 251 47.98 28.01 20.14
C PRO A 251 46.92 27.12 20.82
N ASP A 252 47.40 25.97 21.30
CA ASP A 252 47.15 25.28 22.58
C ASP A 252 45.75 24.93 23.13
N PRO A 253 45.68 23.89 23.99
CA PRO A 253 44.76 22.77 23.80
C PRO A 253 43.42 22.97 24.48
N VAL A 254 42.42 22.34 23.87
CA VAL A 254 41.12 22.02 24.48
C VAL A 254 41.36 21.00 25.60
N GLN A 255 41.72 21.48 26.79
CA GLN A 255 41.46 20.78 28.04
C GLN A 255 40.32 21.48 28.76
N THR A 256 39.24 20.72 28.98
CA THR A 256 38.23 20.76 30.07
C THR A 256 36.78 20.66 29.60
N PRO A 257 36.27 19.43 29.41
CA PRO A 257 34.88 19.10 29.69
C PRO A 257 34.82 18.25 30.96
N ALA A 258 35.32 18.77 32.10
CA ALA A 258 35.29 18.04 33.37
C ALA A 258 35.12 18.89 34.63
N ALA A 259 35.04 20.23 34.55
CA ALA A 259 35.09 21.11 35.73
C ALA A 259 33.88 22.04 35.91
N GLU A 260 32.68 21.64 35.49
CA GLU A 260 31.45 22.33 35.90
C GLU A 260 30.43 21.30 36.45
N SER A 261 30.74 20.74 37.62
CA SER A 261 29.80 19.95 38.43
C SER A 261 28.84 20.89 39.16
N GLY A 262 27.77 21.29 38.47
CA GLY A 262 26.69 22.07 39.07
C GLY A 262 25.46 22.13 38.17
N ARG A 263 24.27 22.24 38.78
CA ARG A 263 22.97 22.34 38.08
C ARG A 263 22.97 23.50 37.06
N GLU A 264 23.70 24.58 37.36
CA GLU A 264 23.92 25.71 36.46
C GLU A 264 24.83 25.43 35.27
N GLY A 265 25.92 24.68 35.46
CA GLY A 265 26.83 24.26 34.38
C GLY A 265 26.11 23.36 33.38
N ARG A 266 25.28 22.43 33.88
CA ARG A 266 24.38 21.61 33.05
C ARG A 266 23.34 22.45 32.29
N LEU A 267 22.75 23.47 32.93
CA LEU A 267 21.80 24.39 32.28
C LEU A 267 22.47 25.26 31.20
N ARG A 268 23.70 25.74 31.42
CA ARG A 268 24.47 26.50 30.42
C ARG A 268 24.89 25.60 29.26
N ALA A 269 25.31 24.37 29.51
CA ALA A 269 25.60 23.37 28.48
C ALA A 269 24.35 23.05 27.64
N TRP A 270 23.18 22.90 28.27
CA TRP A 270 21.89 22.73 27.59
C TRP A 270 21.50 23.93 26.71
N ARG A 271 21.66 25.16 27.20
CA ARG A 271 21.42 26.38 26.40
C ARG A 271 22.38 26.50 25.21
N ARG A 272 23.63 26.02 25.35
CA ARG A 272 24.59 25.96 24.24
C ARG A 272 24.21 24.90 23.19
N LEU A 273 23.64 23.76 23.60
CA LEU A 273 23.07 22.76 22.68
C LEU A 273 21.95 23.36 21.83
N GLU A 274 21.00 24.10 22.42
CA GLU A 274 19.88 24.76 21.71
C GLU A 274 20.31 25.82 20.66
N ALA A 275 21.51 26.38 20.81
CA ALA A 275 22.04 27.37 19.88
C ALA A 275 22.57 26.75 18.58
N THR A 276 22.82 25.43 18.56
CA THR A 276 23.32 24.72 17.38
C THR A 276 22.20 24.02 16.60
N PRO A 277 22.28 23.96 15.25
CA PRO A 277 21.35 23.16 14.45
C PRO A 277 21.29 21.69 14.89
N ALA A 278 22.43 21.10 15.25
CA ALA A 278 22.51 19.73 15.79
C ALA A 278 21.74 19.55 17.11
N GLY A 279 21.89 20.46 18.08
CA GLY A 279 21.16 20.35 19.34
C GLY A 279 19.66 20.64 19.19
N ARG A 280 19.28 21.56 18.27
CA ARG A 280 17.86 21.74 17.89
C ARG A 280 17.27 20.49 17.26
N ALA A 281 18.02 19.81 16.39
CA ALA A 281 17.59 18.56 15.77
C ALA A 281 17.35 17.46 16.82
N LEU A 282 18.26 17.29 17.78
CA LEU A 282 18.11 16.29 18.86
C LEU A 282 16.88 16.59 19.74
N ILE A 283 16.69 17.84 20.15
CA ILE A 283 15.53 18.24 20.95
C ILE A 283 14.24 18.13 20.13
N ALA A 284 14.27 18.44 18.83
CA ALA A 284 13.12 18.25 17.94
C ALA A 284 12.70 16.78 17.85
N SER A 285 13.67 15.85 17.72
CA SER A 285 13.38 14.41 17.75
C SER A 285 12.79 13.97 19.09
N ALA A 286 13.26 14.54 20.22
CA ALA A 286 12.68 14.26 21.54
C ALA A 286 11.24 14.79 21.66
N ILE A 287 10.95 16.01 21.18
CA ILE A 287 9.59 16.57 21.11
C ILE A 287 8.70 15.69 20.25
N TYR A 288 9.19 15.25 19.09
CA TYR A 288 8.45 14.35 18.21
C TYR A 288 8.16 13.00 18.87
N GLY A 289 9.14 12.41 19.56
CA GLY A 289 8.97 11.19 20.33
C GLY A 289 7.87 11.32 21.39
N ALA A 290 7.95 12.37 22.21
CA ALA A 290 7.03 12.58 23.33
C ALA A 290 5.61 13.01 22.91
N VAL A 291 5.48 13.88 21.90
CA VAL A 291 4.19 14.44 21.48
C VAL A 291 3.49 13.57 20.45
N THR A 292 4.23 12.81 19.64
CA THR A 292 3.65 12.04 18.53
C THR A 292 3.86 10.53 18.69
N LEU A 293 5.11 10.05 18.74
CA LEU A 293 5.37 8.61 18.67
C LEU A 293 4.84 7.84 19.88
N VAL A 294 5.07 8.33 21.10
CA VAL A 294 4.61 7.66 22.33
C VAL A 294 3.08 7.63 22.40
N PRO A 295 2.35 8.76 22.25
CA PRO A 295 0.88 8.73 22.24
C PRO A 295 0.32 7.82 21.15
N TYR A 296 0.91 7.85 19.95
CA TYR A 296 0.49 7.00 18.85
C TYR A 296 0.74 5.51 19.13
N ALA A 297 1.91 5.15 19.65
CA ALA A 297 2.25 3.76 19.99
C ALA A 297 1.36 3.22 21.12
N LEU A 298 1.03 4.05 22.12
CA LEU A 298 0.08 3.70 23.17
C LEU A 298 -1.33 3.48 22.61
N PHE A 299 -1.79 4.37 21.72
CA PHE A 299 -3.07 4.21 21.04
C PHE A 299 -3.11 2.91 20.22
N VAL A 300 -2.07 2.62 19.43
CA VAL A 300 -2.02 1.38 18.64
C VAL A 300 -2.03 0.15 19.53
N LYS A 301 -1.16 0.10 20.55
CA LYS A 301 -1.05 -1.06 21.43
C LYS A 301 -2.31 -1.33 22.25
N TYR A 302 -2.91 -0.29 22.83
CA TYR A 302 -4.00 -0.45 23.82
C TYR A 302 -5.40 -0.23 23.25
N VAL A 303 -5.54 0.39 22.07
CA VAL A 303 -6.85 0.63 21.43
C VAL A 303 -6.94 -0.10 20.09
N ALA A 304 -6.01 0.15 19.17
CA ALA A 304 -6.13 -0.43 17.83
C ALA A 304 -5.93 -1.96 17.82
N LEU A 305 -5.01 -2.48 18.63
CA LEU A 305 -4.64 -3.91 18.71
C LEU A 305 -5.25 -4.67 19.89
N ALA A 306 -6.13 -4.03 20.65
CA ALA A 306 -6.86 -4.74 21.70
C ALA A 306 -7.65 -5.91 21.07
N GLY A 307 -7.40 -7.14 21.54
CA GLY A 307 -8.08 -8.35 21.09
C GLY A 307 -7.57 -9.00 19.79
N VAL A 308 -6.46 -8.55 19.20
CA VAL A 308 -5.90 -9.16 17.97
C VAL A 308 -4.59 -9.88 18.29
N PRO A 309 -4.57 -11.23 18.32
CA PRO A 309 -3.40 -12.00 18.76
C PRO A 309 -2.22 -11.97 17.77
N ASN A 310 -2.44 -11.91 16.44
CA ASN A 310 -1.37 -11.90 15.44
C ASN A 310 -1.66 -10.96 14.25
N LEU A 311 -0.88 -9.88 14.14
CA LEU A 311 -0.88 -8.97 12.97
C LEU A 311 -0.09 -9.53 11.78
N THR A 312 0.88 -10.41 12.06
CA THR A 312 1.85 -10.93 11.07
C THR A 312 1.18 -11.74 9.96
N ASP A 313 -0.03 -12.25 10.20
CA ASP A 313 -0.80 -13.03 9.23
C ASP A 313 -1.68 -12.16 8.31
N THR A 314 -1.77 -10.85 8.57
CA THR A 314 -2.60 -9.92 7.77
C THR A 314 -1.92 -9.42 6.48
N VAL A 315 -1.25 -10.34 5.78
CA VAL A 315 -0.55 -10.18 4.50
C VAL A 315 0.87 -9.58 4.63
N PRO A 316 1.91 -10.40 4.90
CA PRO A 316 3.30 -9.96 4.83
C PRO A 316 3.62 -9.44 3.42
N GLY A 317 4.39 -8.35 3.34
CA GLY A 317 4.89 -7.86 2.07
C GLY A 317 6.00 -8.77 1.56
N ASP A 318 5.68 -9.66 0.62
CA ASP A 318 6.68 -10.46 -0.09
C ASP A 318 7.33 -9.68 -1.25
N TYR A 319 8.39 -10.24 -1.81
CA TYR A 319 9.14 -9.66 -2.91
C TYR A 319 8.25 -9.35 -4.13
N TYR A 320 7.41 -10.30 -4.55
CA TYR A 320 6.58 -10.18 -5.76
C TYR A 320 5.48 -9.14 -5.61
N PHE A 321 4.86 -9.05 -4.43
CA PHE A 321 3.89 -8.03 -4.09
C PHE A 321 4.51 -6.63 -4.16
N ILE A 322 5.76 -6.46 -3.70
CA ILE A 322 6.49 -5.19 -3.81
C ILE A 322 6.87 -4.93 -5.27
N GLN A 323 7.28 -5.96 -6.01
CA GLN A 323 7.64 -5.87 -7.42
C GLN A 323 6.45 -5.43 -8.28
N ASP A 324 5.29 -6.04 -8.12
CA ASP A 324 4.06 -5.71 -8.85
C ASP A 324 3.58 -4.28 -8.54
N ALA A 325 3.87 -3.77 -7.34
CA ALA A 325 3.54 -2.40 -6.95
C ALA A 325 4.65 -1.37 -7.21
N SER A 326 5.77 -1.79 -7.77
CA SER A 326 6.90 -0.94 -8.12
C SER A 326 6.59 -0.09 -9.34
N VAL A 327 7.15 1.12 -9.42
CA VAL A 327 6.87 2.08 -10.50
C VAL A 327 8.13 2.30 -11.32
N SER A 328 8.06 2.16 -12.65
CA SER A 328 9.22 2.40 -13.51
C SER A 328 9.71 3.84 -13.41
N TRP A 329 11.00 4.06 -13.67
CA TRP A 329 11.57 5.41 -13.63
C TRP A 329 10.87 6.38 -14.60
N LEU A 330 10.34 5.89 -15.73
CA LEU A 330 9.59 6.72 -16.68
C LEU A 330 8.24 7.16 -16.11
N HIS A 331 7.50 6.26 -15.47
CA HIS A 331 6.25 6.59 -14.78
C HIS A 331 6.49 7.58 -13.63
N GLU A 332 7.57 7.38 -12.86
CA GLU A 332 7.92 8.31 -11.80
C GLU A 332 8.26 9.71 -12.33
N LEU A 333 9.10 9.82 -13.37
CA LEU A 333 9.47 11.11 -13.95
C LEU A 333 8.28 11.84 -14.58
N SER A 334 7.28 11.11 -15.05
CA SER A 334 6.02 11.65 -15.58
C SER A 334 4.96 11.91 -14.50
N TRP A 335 5.31 11.82 -13.21
CA TRP A 335 4.38 12.07 -12.10
C TRP A 335 3.17 11.14 -12.08
N ASP A 336 3.28 9.97 -12.69
CA ASP A 336 2.24 8.95 -12.60
C ASP A 336 2.18 8.42 -11.18
N LEU A 337 0.97 8.39 -10.62
CA LEU A 337 0.69 7.85 -9.31
C LEU A 337 -0.40 6.81 -9.44
N ALA A 338 -0.08 5.59 -8.99
CA ALA A 338 -1.03 4.48 -8.97
C ALA A 338 -2.37 4.89 -8.34
N GLY A 339 -3.48 4.72 -9.04
CA GLY A 339 -4.75 5.38 -8.72
C GLY A 339 -6.01 4.69 -9.21
N ILE A 340 -7.13 5.03 -8.59
CA ILE A 340 -8.44 4.42 -8.86
C ILE A 340 -8.97 4.76 -10.26
N MET A 341 -8.70 5.97 -10.77
CA MET A 341 -9.15 6.34 -12.12
C MET A 341 -8.46 5.50 -13.20
N ASP A 342 -7.18 5.18 -13.03
CA ASP A 342 -6.47 4.29 -13.96
C ASP A 342 -7.01 2.86 -13.88
N LYS A 343 -7.34 2.37 -12.67
CA LYS A 343 -8.01 1.07 -12.50
C LYS A 343 -9.34 0.99 -13.25
N ILE A 344 -10.14 2.06 -13.20
CA ILE A 344 -11.44 2.12 -13.87
C ILE A 344 -11.28 2.22 -15.38
N LEU A 345 -10.35 3.03 -15.86
CA LEU A 345 -10.15 3.28 -17.29
C LEU A 345 -9.40 2.14 -18.00
N TYR A 346 -8.48 1.46 -17.32
CA TYR A 346 -7.52 0.55 -17.93
C TYR A 346 -7.40 -0.83 -17.26
N GLY A 347 -8.09 -1.07 -16.14
CA GLY A 347 -8.05 -2.34 -15.40
C GLY A 347 -6.85 -2.50 -14.45
N ASP A 348 -5.90 -1.56 -14.44
CA ASP A 348 -4.71 -1.58 -13.59
C ASP A 348 -4.56 -0.26 -12.82
N TYR A 349 -4.02 -0.30 -11.61
CA TYR A 349 -3.80 0.89 -10.79
C TYR A 349 -2.77 1.84 -11.41
N LEU A 350 -1.86 1.37 -12.26
CA LEU A 350 -0.91 2.23 -12.97
C LEU A 350 -1.30 2.30 -14.46
N ALA A 351 -1.18 3.49 -15.06
CA ALA A 351 -1.37 3.64 -16.49
C ALA A 351 -0.37 2.76 -17.27
N LYS A 352 -0.82 2.10 -18.34
CA LYS A 352 0.06 1.25 -19.17
C LYS A 352 1.19 2.00 -19.86
N VAL A 353 0.95 3.28 -20.19
CA VAL A 353 1.92 4.15 -20.87
C VAL A 353 2.19 5.38 -19.99
N PRO A 354 3.47 5.74 -19.75
CA PRO A 354 3.82 6.92 -18.98
C PRO A 354 3.24 8.20 -19.59
N ARG A 355 2.80 9.14 -18.73
CA ARG A 355 2.31 10.46 -19.18
C ARG A 355 3.46 11.39 -19.54
N TYR A 356 4.21 11.06 -20.60
CA TYR A 356 5.47 11.73 -20.99
C TYR A 356 5.47 13.27 -20.93
N PRO A 357 4.40 13.99 -21.35
CA PRO A 357 4.36 15.45 -21.25
C PRO A 357 4.65 15.98 -19.83
N ASP A 358 4.20 15.27 -18.80
CA ASP A 358 4.32 15.68 -17.39
C ASP A 358 5.77 15.61 -16.87
N THR A 359 6.69 15.00 -17.63
CA THR A 359 8.14 15.02 -17.36
C THR A 359 8.69 16.45 -17.22
N VAL A 360 8.04 17.42 -17.87
CA VAL A 360 8.37 18.86 -17.74
C VAL A 360 8.28 19.33 -16.28
N TYR A 361 7.38 18.78 -15.46
CA TYR A 361 7.27 19.14 -14.05
C TYR A 361 8.46 18.65 -13.24
N THR A 362 9.04 17.50 -13.59
CA THR A 362 10.30 17.04 -12.99
C THR A 362 11.45 18.00 -13.32
N LEU A 363 11.54 18.46 -14.57
CA LEU A 363 12.54 19.48 -14.94
C LEU A 363 12.33 20.77 -14.13
N LEU A 364 11.08 21.23 -14.00
CA LEU A 364 10.72 22.43 -13.24
C LEU A 364 11.09 22.31 -11.75
N LEU A 365 10.90 21.12 -11.16
CA LEU A 365 11.26 20.82 -9.79
C LEU A 365 12.77 21.00 -9.53
N PHE A 366 13.63 20.67 -10.49
CA PHE A 366 15.08 20.80 -10.33
C PHE A 366 15.63 22.21 -10.65
N VAL A 367 14.87 23.09 -11.30
CA VAL A 367 15.33 24.46 -11.65
C VAL A 367 15.93 25.24 -10.47
N PRO A 368 15.29 25.37 -9.28
CA PRO A 368 15.84 26.17 -8.20
C PRO A 368 17.06 25.52 -7.53
N LEU A 369 17.27 24.21 -7.76
CA LEU A 369 18.35 23.41 -7.18
C LEU A 369 19.58 23.34 -8.11
N ALA A 370 19.35 23.26 -9.42
CA ALA A 370 20.36 23.06 -10.46
C ALA A 370 20.80 24.38 -11.12
N VAL A 371 19.86 25.27 -11.49
CA VAL A 371 20.16 26.46 -12.30
C VAL A 371 20.91 27.52 -11.47
N PRO A 372 22.18 27.85 -11.81
CA PRO A 372 23.02 28.70 -10.97
C PRO A 372 22.47 30.12 -10.75
N ALA A 373 21.73 30.68 -11.71
CA ALA A 373 21.16 32.02 -11.60
C ALA A 373 20.02 32.07 -10.56
N VAL A 374 19.05 31.16 -10.69
CA VAL A 374 17.90 31.02 -9.77
C VAL A 374 18.40 30.68 -8.36
N ARG A 375 19.27 29.68 -8.26
CA ARG A 375 19.84 29.20 -7.00
C ARG A 375 20.54 30.29 -6.20
N ARG A 376 21.30 31.17 -6.87
CA ARG A 376 22.04 32.28 -6.22
C ARG A 376 21.10 33.38 -5.71
N ARG A 377 19.95 33.58 -6.34
CA ARG A 377 18.96 34.58 -5.92
C ARG A 377 18.10 34.07 -4.76
N LEU A 378 17.66 32.82 -4.81
CA LEU A 378 16.78 32.23 -3.80
C LEU A 378 17.54 31.82 -2.54
N PHE A 379 18.69 31.15 -2.66
CA PHE A 379 19.37 30.53 -1.53
C PHE A 379 20.62 31.29 -1.05
N ARG A 380 20.42 32.52 -0.55
CA ARG A 380 21.51 33.44 -0.18
C ARG A 380 22.16 33.12 1.17
N THR A 381 21.36 32.91 2.21
CA THR A 381 21.88 32.76 3.60
C THR A 381 22.29 31.32 3.91
N ARG A 382 22.94 31.11 5.07
CA ARG A 382 23.31 29.76 5.55
C ARG A 382 22.07 28.87 5.73
N SER A 383 21.03 29.36 6.40
CA SER A 383 19.78 28.60 6.62
C SER A 383 19.13 28.22 5.29
N HIS A 384 19.15 29.11 4.28
CA HIS A 384 18.68 28.79 2.95
C HIS A 384 19.50 27.68 2.27
N ARG A 385 20.83 27.67 2.43
CA ARG A 385 21.67 26.60 1.87
C ARG A 385 21.43 25.26 2.56
N GLN A 386 21.14 25.26 3.86
CA GLN A 386 20.72 24.08 4.62
C GLN A 386 19.36 23.57 4.12
N LEU A 387 18.35 24.45 4.00
CA LEU A 387 17.04 24.12 3.42
C LEU A 387 17.18 23.49 2.03
N ARG A 388 17.99 24.08 1.15
CA ARG A 388 18.27 23.53 -0.18
C ARG A 388 18.89 22.13 -0.11
N GLY A 389 19.80 21.91 0.85
CA GLY A 389 20.42 20.60 1.06
C GLY A 389 19.38 19.55 1.43
N VAL A 390 18.52 19.87 2.40
CA VAL A 390 17.44 18.98 2.85
C VAL A 390 16.49 18.67 1.70
N ILE A 391 15.97 19.69 0.99
CA ILE A 391 15.08 19.50 -0.16
C ILE A 391 15.73 18.62 -1.23
N TYR A 392 16.99 18.87 -1.58
CA TYR A 392 17.69 18.09 -2.61
C TYR A 392 17.87 16.62 -2.20
N VAL A 393 18.33 16.36 -0.98
CA VAL A 393 18.50 14.99 -0.46
C VAL A 393 17.17 14.27 -0.41
N SER A 394 16.10 14.92 0.08
CA SER A 394 14.78 14.32 0.16
C SER A 394 14.16 14.02 -1.20
N ILE A 395 14.31 14.90 -2.20
CA ILE A 395 13.83 14.65 -3.57
C ILE A 395 14.60 13.49 -4.21
N VAL A 396 15.93 13.50 -4.15
CA VAL A 396 16.73 12.41 -4.74
C VAL A 396 16.47 11.09 -4.04
N PHE A 397 16.33 11.09 -2.71
CA PHE A 397 15.98 9.89 -1.97
C PHE A 397 14.58 9.39 -2.35
N ALA A 398 13.58 10.28 -2.43
CA ALA A 398 12.23 9.89 -2.84
C ALA A 398 12.26 9.23 -4.22
N LEU A 399 12.90 9.87 -5.21
CA LEU A 399 13.08 9.31 -6.55
C LEU A 399 13.77 7.94 -6.53
N TRP A 400 14.83 7.80 -5.74
CA TRP A 400 15.55 6.53 -5.63
C TRP A 400 14.74 5.41 -4.95
N ALA A 401 13.84 5.78 -4.03
CA ALA A 401 13.05 4.84 -3.25
C ALA A 401 11.75 4.39 -3.95
N THR A 402 11.12 5.28 -4.72
CA THR A 402 9.86 5.00 -5.44
C THR A 402 9.99 3.90 -6.49
N VAL A 403 11.16 3.78 -7.16
CA VAL A 403 11.35 2.83 -8.27
C VAL A 403 11.08 1.37 -7.86
N GLY A 404 11.28 1.03 -6.59
CA GLY A 404 11.02 -0.33 -6.11
C GLY A 404 11.97 -1.37 -6.71
N TYR A 405 11.43 -2.53 -7.08
CA TYR A 405 12.12 -3.57 -7.84
C TYR A 405 11.95 -3.44 -9.36
N SER A 406 11.33 -2.36 -9.85
CA SER A 406 11.05 -2.17 -11.28
C SER A 406 12.29 -1.83 -12.13
N GLU A 407 12.09 -1.79 -13.44
CA GLU A 407 13.15 -1.56 -14.42
C GLU A 407 13.77 -0.15 -14.40
N PRO A 408 15.05 -0.03 -14.82
CA PRO A 408 15.90 -1.10 -15.34
C PRO A 408 16.60 -1.91 -14.24
N LEU A 409 16.82 -3.20 -14.50
CA LEU A 409 17.37 -4.17 -13.52
C LEU A 409 18.79 -3.81 -13.02
N TRP A 410 19.58 -3.11 -13.83
CA TRP A 410 20.94 -2.69 -13.49
C TRP A 410 21.01 -1.53 -12.47
N LEU A 411 19.94 -0.76 -12.28
CA LEU A 411 19.93 0.37 -11.36
C LEU A 411 19.85 -0.12 -9.91
N PRO A 412 20.79 0.25 -9.01
CA PRO A 412 20.71 -0.11 -7.61
C PRO A 412 19.66 0.78 -6.93
N THR A 413 18.39 0.38 -6.95
CA THR A 413 17.29 1.08 -6.29
C THR A 413 17.35 0.90 -4.77
N PHE A 414 16.60 1.71 -4.01
CA PHE A 414 16.55 1.56 -2.54
C PHE A 414 16.21 0.14 -2.11
N HIS A 415 15.20 -0.49 -2.73
CA HIS A 415 14.74 -1.82 -2.36
C HIS A 415 15.76 -2.90 -2.74
N ARG A 416 16.45 -2.78 -3.88
CA ARG A 416 17.55 -3.68 -4.24
C ARG A 416 18.77 -3.53 -3.33
N SER A 417 19.14 -2.29 -2.99
CA SER A 417 20.24 -2.04 -2.05
C SER A 417 19.91 -2.54 -0.64
N LEU A 418 18.65 -2.37 -0.19
CA LEU A 418 18.19 -2.86 1.10
C LEU A 418 18.10 -4.39 1.11
N ALA A 419 17.62 -5.01 0.04
CA ALA A 419 17.63 -6.47 -0.11
C ALA A 419 19.05 -7.02 -0.08
N ALA A 420 19.98 -6.46 -0.86
CA ALA A 420 21.38 -6.88 -0.84
C ALA A 420 22.01 -6.75 0.55
N LEU A 421 21.71 -5.67 1.28
CA LEU A 421 22.15 -5.49 2.67
C LEU A 421 21.51 -6.51 3.61
N ALA A 422 20.21 -6.75 3.50
CA ALA A 422 19.48 -7.70 4.34
C ALA A 422 19.98 -9.13 4.10
N THR A 423 20.15 -9.56 2.84
CA THR A 423 20.69 -10.88 2.49
C THR A 423 22.13 -11.05 3.02
N ALA A 424 23.01 -10.07 2.80
CA ALA A 424 24.38 -10.15 3.32
C ALA A 424 24.43 -10.14 4.87
N ALA A 425 23.52 -9.40 5.51
CA ALA A 425 23.39 -9.40 6.96
C ALA A 425 22.86 -10.75 7.48
N ASN A 426 21.90 -11.35 6.78
CA ASN A 426 21.32 -12.65 7.11
C ASN A 426 22.36 -13.78 7.02
N GLU A 427 23.17 -13.78 5.95
CA GLU A 427 24.28 -14.73 5.72
C GLU A 427 25.39 -14.63 6.77
N SER A 428 25.50 -13.51 7.50
CA SER A 428 26.50 -13.38 8.56
C SER A 428 26.18 -14.22 9.81
N HIS A 429 24.92 -14.67 9.96
CA HIS A 429 24.39 -15.36 11.14
C HIS A 429 24.73 -14.66 12.48
N SER A 430 24.96 -13.34 12.47
CA SER A 430 25.36 -12.56 13.65
C SER A 430 24.16 -11.83 14.28
N GLU A 431 24.22 -11.54 15.59
CA GLU A 431 23.19 -10.73 16.27
C GLU A 431 23.01 -9.35 15.61
N LEU A 432 24.13 -8.75 15.17
CA LEU A 432 24.10 -7.48 14.45
C LEU A 432 23.43 -7.63 13.08
N GLY A 433 23.69 -8.73 12.37
CA GLY A 433 23.00 -9.07 11.13
C GLY A 433 21.49 -9.22 11.34
N ASN A 434 21.09 -9.92 12.40
CA ASN A 434 19.70 -10.12 12.80
C ASN A 434 18.97 -8.80 13.08
N LEU A 435 19.64 -7.86 13.75
CA LEU A 435 19.14 -6.51 13.99
C LEU A 435 18.97 -5.71 12.69
N VAL A 436 19.91 -5.83 11.76
CA VAL A 436 19.83 -5.20 10.43
C VAL A 436 18.65 -5.75 9.62
N VAL A 437 18.49 -7.07 9.56
CA VAL A 437 17.36 -7.73 8.87
C VAL A 437 16.03 -7.30 9.48
N THR A 438 15.93 -7.27 10.81
CA THR A 438 14.72 -6.82 11.52
C THR A 438 14.39 -5.36 11.19
N GLY A 439 15.39 -4.47 11.20
CA GLY A 439 15.22 -3.07 10.85
C GLY A 439 14.79 -2.89 9.38
N ALA A 440 15.45 -3.60 8.46
CA ALA A 440 15.13 -3.58 7.03
C ALA A 440 13.70 -4.08 6.77
N SER A 441 13.35 -5.23 7.34
CA SER A 441 12.03 -5.86 7.21
C SER A 441 10.93 -4.95 7.76
N THR A 442 11.14 -4.33 8.93
CA THR A 442 10.19 -3.35 9.50
C THR A 442 9.94 -2.18 8.55
N VAL A 443 10.99 -1.62 7.93
CA VAL A 443 10.85 -0.51 6.99
C VAL A 443 10.03 -0.93 5.77
N VAL A 444 10.31 -2.10 5.20
CA VAL A 444 9.63 -2.58 3.99
C VAL A 444 8.20 -3.02 4.27
N GLN A 445 7.94 -3.74 5.35
CA GLN A 445 6.59 -4.20 5.70
C GLN A 445 5.61 -3.04 5.90
N VAL A 446 6.06 -1.93 6.50
CA VAL A 446 5.15 -0.79 6.71
C VAL A 446 4.99 0.05 5.45
N LEU A 447 6.07 0.28 4.70
CA LEU A 447 5.99 1.10 3.50
C LEU A 447 5.34 0.34 2.35
N ARG A 448 5.53 -0.98 2.25
CA ARG A 448 4.93 -2.04 1.41
C ARG A 448 4.87 -1.77 -0.10
N PHE A 449 4.46 -0.57 -0.47
CA PHE A 449 4.30 -0.07 -1.80
C PHE A 449 5.34 1.03 -2.08
N PRO A 450 6.28 0.79 -3.01
CA PRO A 450 7.33 1.76 -3.35
C PRO A 450 6.78 3.13 -3.75
N HIS A 451 5.65 3.18 -4.46
CA HIS A 451 5.01 4.45 -4.86
C HIS A 451 4.64 5.39 -3.70
N ARG A 452 4.57 4.91 -2.45
CA ARG A 452 4.35 5.80 -1.28
C ARG A 452 5.50 6.76 -1.04
N PHE A 453 6.73 6.45 -1.45
CA PHE A 453 7.87 7.38 -1.34
C PHE A 453 7.68 8.63 -2.21
N GLN A 454 6.94 8.52 -3.32
CA GLN A 454 6.54 9.64 -4.18
C GLN A 454 5.71 10.69 -3.42
N LEU A 455 5.07 10.35 -2.31
CA LEU A 455 4.34 11.32 -1.48
C LEU A 455 5.26 12.37 -0.85
N ILE A 456 6.54 12.04 -0.60
CA ILE A 456 7.55 13.02 -0.19
C ILE A 456 7.80 14.03 -1.31
N LEU A 457 7.85 13.55 -2.57
CA LEU A 457 7.97 14.39 -3.75
C LEU A 457 6.77 15.34 -3.84
N PHE A 458 5.54 14.80 -3.73
CA PHE A 458 4.30 15.55 -3.84
C PHE A 458 4.11 16.57 -2.71
N MET A 459 4.65 16.29 -1.53
CA MET A 459 4.69 17.24 -0.41
C MET A 459 5.65 18.42 -0.68
N LEU A 460 6.83 18.17 -1.27
CA LEU A 460 7.84 19.20 -1.53
C LEU A 460 7.61 19.99 -2.83
N ALA A 461 7.03 19.36 -3.84
CA ALA A 461 6.86 19.94 -5.18
C ALA A 461 6.11 21.26 -5.17
N PRO A 462 5.00 21.42 -4.40
CA PRO A 462 4.27 22.67 -4.33
C PRO A 462 5.17 23.83 -3.90
N LEU A 463 6.03 23.63 -2.91
CA LEU A 463 6.99 24.64 -2.48
C LEU A 463 8.03 24.93 -3.57
N VAL A 464 8.69 23.88 -4.08
CA VAL A 464 9.87 24.03 -4.94
C VAL A 464 9.51 24.61 -6.31
N MET A 465 8.45 24.12 -6.94
CA MET A 465 7.98 24.63 -8.23
C MET A 465 7.45 26.07 -8.09
N SER A 466 6.79 26.42 -6.97
CA SER A 466 6.33 27.79 -6.71
C SER A 466 7.47 28.79 -6.74
N LEU A 467 8.65 28.44 -6.21
CA LEU A 467 9.80 29.32 -6.21
C LEU A 467 10.31 29.61 -7.63
N THR A 468 10.28 28.62 -8.51
CA THR A 468 10.64 28.78 -9.92
C THR A 468 9.65 29.70 -10.63
N ILE A 469 8.36 29.45 -10.46
CA ILE A 469 7.29 30.23 -11.09
C ILE A 469 7.29 31.68 -10.56
N ALA A 470 7.41 31.88 -9.25
CA ALA A 470 7.48 33.20 -8.65
C ALA A 470 8.70 33.98 -9.16
N TYR A 471 9.85 33.32 -9.31
CA TYR A 471 11.03 33.93 -9.93
C TYR A 471 10.78 34.34 -11.39
N LEU A 472 10.07 33.52 -12.17
CA LEU A 472 9.72 33.83 -13.56
C LEU A 472 8.76 35.03 -13.64
N ILE A 473 7.68 35.06 -12.84
CA ILE A 473 6.72 36.16 -12.78
C ILE A 473 7.42 37.48 -12.40
N ASP A 474 8.27 37.47 -11.37
CA ASP A 474 9.05 38.65 -10.97
C ASP A 474 10.06 39.08 -12.05
N SER A 475 10.66 38.12 -12.77
CA SER A 475 11.65 38.42 -13.81
C SER A 475 11.00 38.97 -15.09
N MET A 476 9.85 38.44 -15.50
CA MET A 476 9.07 38.91 -16.65
C MET A 476 8.49 40.30 -16.38
N SER A 477 7.84 40.50 -15.23
CA SER A 477 7.27 41.79 -14.85
C SER A 477 8.35 42.87 -14.72
N GLY A 478 9.52 42.54 -14.12
CA GLY A 478 10.65 43.46 -14.01
C GLY A 478 11.30 43.85 -15.35
N ARG A 479 11.27 42.99 -16.38
CA ARG A 479 11.80 43.30 -17.72
C ARG A 479 10.87 44.25 -18.49
N VAL A 480 9.56 43.99 -18.46
CA VAL A 480 8.54 44.84 -19.11
C VAL A 480 8.52 46.24 -18.49
N LEU A 481 8.60 46.34 -17.15
CA LEU A 481 8.67 47.62 -16.45
C LEU A 481 9.98 48.39 -16.69
N ARG A 482 11.10 47.69 -17.00
CA ARG A 482 12.38 48.33 -17.36
C ARG A 482 12.42 48.84 -18.80
N GLN A 483 11.77 48.17 -19.74
CA GLN A 483 11.67 48.63 -21.13
C GLN A 483 10.78 49.87 -21.29
N GLY A 484 9.90 50.14 -20.32
CA GLY A 484 9.03 51.33 -20.30
C GLY A 484 9.62 52.60 -19.68
N ARG A 485 10.85 52.58 -19.14
CA ARG A 485 11.51 53.80 -18.65
C ARG A 485 12.18 54.53 -19.82
N PRO A 486 11.81 55.79 -20.14
CA PRO A 486 12.55 56.59 -21.11
C PRO A 486 14.01 56.70 -20.64
N ARG A 487 14.96 56.49 -21.57
CA ARG A 487 16.35 56.91 -21.39
C ARG A 487 16.34 58.40 -20.97
N ALA A 488 17.18 58.74 -19.99
CA ALA A 488 17.25 60.06 -19.38
C ALA A 488 17.15 61.21 -20.42
N PRO A 489 16.35 62.25 -20.16
CA PRO A 489 16.27 63.38 -21.07
C PRO A 489 17.60 64.14 -21.08
N HIS A 490 18.12 64.41 -22.28
CA HIS A 490 19.07 65.50 -22.51
C HIS A 490 18.44 66.84 -22.09
N PRO A 491 19.24 67.82 -21.65
CA PRO A 491 18.74 69.10 -21.14
C PRO A 491 17.99 69.89 -22.25
N PRO A 492 17.06 70.79 -21.86
CA PRO A 492 15.95 71.19 -22.72
C PRO A 492 16.39 72.23 -23.76
N LYS A 493 15.97 72.03 -25.02
CA LYS A 493 15.80 73.15 -25.96
C LYS A 493 14.32 73.52 -25.99
N ARG A 494 14.05 74.79 -25.65
CA ARG A 494 12.74 75.44 -25.67
C ARG A 494 12.08 75.29 -27.05
N GLY A 495 10.81 74.87 -27.09
CA GLY A 495 10.03 74.87 -28.33
C GLY A 495 8.62 74.30 -28.22
N ARG A 496 7.64 75.20 -28.06
CA ARG A 496 6.21 75.13 -28.46
C ARG A 496 5.36 73.92 -28.07
N HIS A 497 4.38 74.20 -27.19
CA HIS A 497 3.20 73.38 -26.92
C HIS A 497 2.36 73.14 -28.19
N ARG A 498 2.15 71.86 -28.55
CA ARG A 498 1.00 71.40 -29.34
C ARG A 498 0.15 70.49 -28.48
N ARG A 499 -1.06 70.95 -28.14
CA ARG A 499 -2.13 70.14 -27.52
C ARG A 499 -2.51 69.02 -28.49
N ARG A 500 -2.21 67.77 -28.15
CA ARG A 500 -2.88 66.58 -28.71
C ARG A 500 -3.79 65.99 -27.64
N ARG A 501 -5.07 65.84 -27.99
CA ARG A 501 -6.11 65.17 -27.18
C ARG A 501 -5.69 63.72 -26.86
N PRO A 502 -5.85 63.23 -25.63
CA PRO A 502 -5.62 61.82 -25.32
C PRO A 502 -6.95 61.07 -25.40
N VAL A 503 -7.21 60.38 -26.51
CA VAL A 503 -8.15 59.26 -26.50
C VAL A 503 -7.31 58.02 -26.15
N ASN A 504 -7.72 57.28 -25.12
CA ASN A 504 -7.10 56.06 -24.56
C ASN A 504 -5.90 56.21 -23.58
N ALA A 505 -5.80 57.31 -22.83
CA ALA A 505 -4.81 57.39 -21.73
C ALA A 505 -5.11 56.45 -20.55
N ALA A 506 -6.39 56.11 -20.31
CA ALA A 506 -6.80 55.22 -19.22
C ALA A 506 -6.40 53.75 -19.49
N LEU A 507 -6.62 53.26 -20.71
CA LEU A 507 -6.29 51.89 -21.11
C LEU A 507 -4.76 51.65 -21.15
N VAL A 508 -3.99 52.65 -21.59
CA VAL A 508 -2.52 52.63 -21.56
C VAL A 508 -1.97 52.78 -20.14
N ARG A 509 -2.63 53.50 -19.23
CA ARG A 509 -2.26 53.57 -17.80
C ARG A 509 -2.56 52.26 -17.07
N PHE A 510 -3.68 51.60 -17.37
CA PHE A 510 -4.04 50.30 -16.79
C PHE A 510 -3.08 49.19 -17.23
N ALA A 511 -2.77 49.12 -18.53
CA ALA A 511 -1.79 48.18 -19.10
C ALA A 511 -0.35 48.40 -18.59
N ARG A 512 -0.01 49.61 -18.15
CA ARG A 512 1.30 49.95 -17.54
C ARG A 512 1.34 49.80 -16.02
N SER A 513 0.27 49.34 -15.38
CA SER A 513 0.28 49.06 -13.95
C SER A 513 1.07 47.78 -13.65
N GLU A 514 1.90 47.80 -12.61
CA GLU A 514 2.65 46.62 -12.13
C GLU A 514 1.73 45.42 -11.89
N LEU A 515 0.50 45.69 -11.44
CA LEU A 515 -0.55 44.70 -11.23
C LEU A 515 -0.99 44.02 -12.52
N ALA A 516 -1.38 44.79 -13.56
CA ALA A 516 -1.80 44.23 -14.84
C ALA A 516 -0.67 43.41 -15.49
N THR A 517 0.58 43.87 -15.38
CA THR A 517 1.74 43.16 -15.92
C THR A 517 1.97 41.83 -15.19
N LYS A 518 1.85 41.80 -13.86
CA LYS A 518 1.96 40.56 -13.08
C LYS A 518 0.80 39.60 -13.36
N LEU A 519 -0.43 40.08 -13.53
CA LEU A 519 -1.58 39.25 -13.88
C LEU A 519 -1.45 38.65 -15.28
N VAL A 520 -1.02 39.43 -16.29
CA VAL A 520 -0.75 38.92 -17.64
C VAL A 520 0.39 37.91 -17.62
N ALA A 521 1.49 38.19 -16.92
CA ALA A 521 2.59 37.23 -16.77
C ALA A 521 2.12 35.94 -16.06
N THR A 522 1.26 36.06 -15.05
CA THR A 522 0.66 34.93 -14.34
C THR A 522 -0.23 34.10 -15.28
N ALA A 523 -1.06 34.74 -16.10
CA ALA A 523 -1.90 34.05 -17.09
C ALA A 523 -1.06 33.31 -18.15
N CYS A 524 -0.02 33.96 -18.70
CA CYS A 524 0.87 33.33 -19.67
C CYS A 524 1.62 32.13 -19.07
N VAL A 525 2.18 32.30 -17.86
CA VAL A 525 2.90 31.22 -17.17
C VAL A 525 1.93 30.09 -16.80
N GLY A 526 0.70 30.41 -16.38
CA GLY A 526 -0.33 29.43 -16.08
C GLY A 526 -0.75 28.59 -17.28
N ALA A 527 -0.95 29.22 -18.44
CA ALA A 527 -1.31 28.53 -19.67
C ALA A 527 -0.23 27.53 -20.10
N VAL A 528 1.05 27.94 -20.05
CA VAL A 528 2.18 27.05 -20.35
C VAL A 528 2.34 25.96 -19.28
N PHE A 529 2.15 26.31 -18.02
CA PHE A 529 2.33 25.37 -16.90
C PHE A 529 1.32 24.22 -16.95
N PHE A 530 0.06 24.46 -17.29
CA PHE A 530 -0.95 23.41 -17.36
C PHE A 530 -1.06 22.72 -18.73
N ALA A 531 -0.32 23.19 -19.75
CA ALA A 531 -0.36 22.58 -21.07
C ALA A 531 0.03 21.07 -21.09
N PRO A 532 1.08 20.61 -20.37
CA PRO A 532 1.39 19.18 -20.28
C PRO A 532 0.26 18.38 -19.64
N PHE A 533 -0.22 18.81 -18.47
CA PHE A 533 -1.33 18.15 -17.78
C PHE A 533 -2.59 18.02 -18.65
N TRP A 534 -3.02 19.09 -19.32
CA TRP A 534 -4.19 19.06 -20.20
C TRP A 534 -3.91 18.44 -21.58
N SER A 535 -2.67 18.11 -21.92
CA SER A 535 -2.39 17.33 -23.13
C SER A 535 -2.76 15.86 -22.97
N ASN A 536 -2.89 15.38 -21.72
CA ASN A 536 -3.31 14.02 -21.42
C ASN A 536 -4.83 13.83 -21.58
N ASP A 537 -5.21 12.79 -22.31
CA ASP A 537 -6.62 12.53 -22.61
C ASP A 537 -7.44 12.10 -21.40
N ALA A 538 -6.87 11.29 -20.50
CA ALA A 538 -7.54 10.83 -19.30
C ALA A 538 -7.84 11.99 -18.35
N TYR A 539 -6.90 12.91 -18.14
CA TYR A 539 -7.12 14.09 -17.30
C TYR A 539 -8.18 15.04 -17.88
N ARG A 540 -8.15 15.28 -19.21
CA ARG A 540 -9.20 16.07 -19.87
C ARG A 540 -10.57 15.43 -19.75
N THR A 541 -10.64 14.12 -19.95
CA THR A 541 -11.89 13.36 -19.86
C THR A 541 -12.43 13.46 -18.44
N VAL A 542 -11.64 13.16 -17.41
CA VAL A 542 -12.10 13.17 -16.01
C VAL A 542 -12.48 14.58 -15.53
N PHE A 543 -11.61 15.57 -15.70
CA PHE A 543 -11.85 16.90 -15.13
C PHE A 543 -12.68 17.82 -16.04
N GLY A 544 -12.54 17.73 -17.36
CA GLY A 544 -13.27 18.55 -18.32
C GLY A 544 -14.72 18.10 -18.46
N SER A 545 -14.96 16.79 -18.58
CA SER A 545 -16.31 16.25 -18.68
C SER A 545 -17.06 16.21 -17.33
N GLY A 546 -16.36 16.43 -16.20
CA GLY A 546 -16.92 16.32 -14.85
C GLY A 546 -17.42 14.91 -14.49
N ASN A 547 -17.35 13.99 -15.45
CA ASN A 547 -17.69 12.60 -15.33
C ASN A 547 -16.38 11.86 -15.04
N MET A 548 -16.18 11.50 -13.78
CA MET A 548 -15.01 10.76 -13.29
C MET A 548 -15.08 9.29 -13.71
N ALA A 549 -15.23 9.03 -15.01
CA ALA A 549 -15.46 7.69 -15.58
C ALA A 549 -16.63 6.93 -14.89
N GLY A 550 -17.69 7.64 -14.52
CA GLY A 550 -18.85 7.07 -13.82
C GLY A 550 -18.63 6.82 -12.32
N PHE A 551 -17.45 7.13 -11.76
CA PHE A 551 -17.10 6.86 -10.37
C PHE A 551 -17.77 7.77 -9.34
N LEU A 552 -18.27 8.95 -9.71
CA LEU A 552 -18.98 9.83 -8.77
C LEU A 552 -20.44 10.06 -9.16
N SER A 553 -20.89 9.43 -10.23
CA SER A 553 -22.28 9.56 -10.67
C SER A 553 -23.22 8.76 -9.77
N PRO A 554 -24.47 9.24 -9.61
CA PRO A 554 -25.44 8.61 -8.74
C PRO A 554 -25.88 7.24 -9.26
N PHE A 555 -25.89 6.25 -8.38
CA PHE A 555 -26.47 4.93 -8.63
C PHE A 555 -27.91 4.87 -8.11
N PRO A 556 -28.90 4.51 -8.96
CA PRO A 556 -30.29 4.39 -8.55
C PRO A 556 -30.51 3.18 -7.62
N LEU A 557 -31.27 3.39 -6.54
CA LEU A 557 -31.51 2.35 -5.52
C LEU A 557 -32.89 1.67 -5.66
N SER A 558 -33.68 1.95 -6.69
CA SER A 558 -35.06 1.44 -6.81
C SER A 558 -35.14 -0.08 -6.69
N ASP A 559 -34.36 -0.78 -7.50
CA ASP A 559 -34.40 -2.23 -7.61
C ASP A 559 -33.79 -2.88 -6.35
N LEU A 560 -32.72 -2.28 -5.82
CA LEU A 560 -32.06 -2.73 -4.61
C LEU A 560 -32.93 -2.48 -3.35
N LYS A 561 -33.75 -1.41 -3.33
CA LYS A 561 -34.76 -1.19 -2.28
C LYS A 561 -35.85 -2.24 -2.31
N GLN A 562 -36.36 -2.60 -3.48
CA GLN A 562 -37.36 -3.65 -3.61
C GLN A 562 -36.80 -4.99 -3.13
N LEU A 563 -35.56 -5.32 -3.52
CA LEU A 563 -34.84 -6.48 -3.01
C LEU A 563 -34.73 -6.44 -1.47
N LYS A 564 -34.23 -5.34 -0.89
CA LYS A 564 -34.11 -5.20 0.57
C LYS A 564 -35.46 -5.34 1.28
N GLN A 565 -36.54 -4.80 0.70
CA GLN A 565 -37.89 -4.98 1.24
C GLN A 565 -38.38 -6.42 1.15
N ALA A 566 -38.13 -7.12 0.04
CA ALA A 566 -38.44 -8.53 -0.10
C ALA A 566 -37.68 -9.38 0.92
N LEU A 567 -36.38 -9.13 1.08
CA LEU A 567 -35.52 -9.80 2.04
C LEU A 567 -35.94 -9.53 3.50
N ASN A 568 -36.33 -8.30 3.82
CA ASN A 568 -36.81 -7.94 5.16
C ASN A 568 -38.14 -8.60 5.56
N LYS A 569 -38.93 -9.08 4.60
CA LYS A 569 -40.16 -9.84 4.87
C LYS A 569 -39.90 -11.32 5.18
N ARG A 570 -38.65 -11.77 5.05
CA ARG A 570 -38.25 -13.16 5.27
C ARG A 570 -37.55 -13.32 6.62
N PRO A 571 -37.49 -14.55 7.17
CA PRO A 571 -36.72 -14.82 8.37
C PRO A 571 -35.25 -14.40 8.23
N ARG A 572 -34.61 -14.02 9.34
CA ARG A 572 -33.16 -13.74 9.36
C ARG A 572 -32.38 -14.96 8.88
N GLY A 573 -31.30 -14.72 8.15
CA GLY A 573 -30.37 -15.75 7.65
C GLY A 573 -29.23 -15.11 6.89
N ARG A 574 -28.12 -15.85 6.73
CA ARG A 574 -26.95 -15.33 6.02
C ARG A 574 -27.28 -15.12 4.54
N THR A 575 -26.93 -13.95 4.04
CA THR A 575 -27.25 -13.49 2.68
C THR A 575 -25.99 -13.17 1.94
N VAL A 576 -25.81 -13.73 0.75
CA VAL A 576 -24.60 -13.52 -0.05
C VAL A 576 -24.96 -13.03 -1.44
N VAL A 577 -24.11 -12.19 -2.05
CA VAL A 577 -24.36 -11.63 -3.38
C VAL A 577 -23.42 -12.28 -4.39
N LEU A 578 -24.00 -12.86 -5.44
CA LEU A 578 -23.29 -13.56 -6.49
C LEU A 578 -23.59 -12.97 -7.89
N PRO A 579 -22.63 -13.06 -8.81
CA PRO A 579 -21.21 -13.32 -8.54
C PRO A 579 -20.57 -12.14 -7.74
N PRO A 580 -19.41 -12.37 -7.11
CA PRO A 580 -18.61 -11.33 -6.49
C PRO A 580 -18.23 -10.17 -7.41
N THR A 581 -18.04 -8.99 -6.81
CA THR A 581 -17.75 -7.72 -7.50
C THR A 581 -16.36 -7.13 -7.21
N GLU A 582 -15.62 -7.68 -6.24
CA GLU A 582 -14.31 -7.16 -5.77
C GLU A 582 -13.31 -6.81 -6.89
N THR A 583 -13.19 -7.60 -7.97
CA THR A 583 -12.13 -7.41 -8.98
C THR A 583 -12.65 -7.48 -10.40
N ALA A 584 -12.08 -6.66 -11.30
CA ALA A 584 -12.27 -6.66 -12.75
C ALA A 584 -13.72 -6.81 -13.32
N LYS A 585 -14.74 -6.40 -12.57
CA LYS A 585 -16.15 -6.38 -13.02
C LYS A 585 -16.84 -5.05 -12.80
N PHE A 586 -17.83 -4.77 -13.64
CA PHE A 586 -18.75 -3.65 -13.50
C PHE A 586 -20.17 -4.14 -13.21
N VAL A 587 -20.96 -3.30 -12.58
CA VAL A 587 -22.42 -3.48 -12.40
C VAL A 587 -23.11 -2.41 -13.22
N ALA A 588 -23.88 -2.80 -14.22
CA ALA A 588 -24.73 -1.89 -14.96
C ALA A 588 -25.91 -1.42 -14.08
N ASP A 589 -26.18 -0.11 -14.06
CA ASP A 589 -27.38 0.39 -13.40
C ASP A 589 -28.65 0.16 -14.25
N ALA A 590 -29.82 0.57 -13.73
CA ALA A 590 -31.10 0.43 -14.42
C ALA A 590 -31.15 1.18 -15.77
N ASN A 591 -30.26 2.14 -16.00
CA ASN A 591 -30.11 2.88 -17.26
C ASN A 591 -28.98 2.31 -18.13
N ASN A 592 -28.46 1.14 -17.78
CA ASN A 592 -27.39 0.45 -18.48
C ASN A 592 -26.02 1.15 -18.42
N VAL A 593 -25.79 1.99 -17.40
CA VAL A 593 -24.50 2.65 -17.18
C VAL A 593 -23.67 1.82 -16.23
N ASP A 594 -22.47 1.45 -16.66
CA ASP A 594 -21.55 0.61 -15.90
C ASP A 594 -20.97 1.37 -14.68
N ARG A 595 -20.95 0.67 -13.53
CA ARG A 595 -20.46 1.17 -12.24
C ARG A 595 -19.46 0.20 -11.63
N LYS A 596 -18.49 0.71 -10.90
CA LYS A 596 -17.55 -0.13 -10.14
C LYS A 596 -18.00 -0.26 -8.68
N PHE A 597 -18.18 -1.49 -8.22
CA PHE A 597 -18.52 -1.85 -6.84
C PHE A 597 -17.55 -2.89 -6.30
N ILE A 598 -17.46 -2.95 -4.97
CA ILE A 598 -16.97 -4.10 -4.21
C ILE A 598 -18.12 -4.69 -3.40
N ASP A 599 -17.95 -5.92 -2.92
CA ASP A 599 -19.01 -6.68 -2.26
C ASP A 599 -19.50 -6.01 -0.96
N LYS A 600 -18.62 -5.28 -0.26
CA LYS A 600 -19.00 -4.50 0.94
C LYS A 600 -20.16 -3.53 0.70
N PHE A 601 -20.30 -3.01 -0.52
CA PHE A 601 -21.42 -2.13 -0.84
C PHE A 601 -22.76 -2.83 -0.61
N PHE A 602 -22.90 -4.06 -1.12
CA PHE A 602 -24.14 -4.82 -0.98
C PHE A 602 -24.34 -5.32 0.45
N ILE A 603 -23.27 -5.78 1.10
CA ILE A 603 -23.30 -6.25 2.49
C ILE A 603 -23.86 -5.15 3.41
N TYR A 604 -23.26 -3.96 3.40
CA TYR A 604 -23.67 -2.88 4.29
C TYR A 604 -25.02 -2.25 3.87
N TYR A 605 -25.38 -2.30 2.59
CA TYR A 605 -26.70 -1.84 2.16
C TYR A 605 -27.80 -2.78 2.59
N LEU A 606 -27.65 -4.10 2.38
CA LEU A 606 -28.66 -5.09 2.74
C LEU A 606 -28.79 -5.22 4.27
N ASP A 607 -27.69 -5.01 5.00
CA ASP A 607 -27.63 -5.02 6.47
C ASP A 607 -28.19 -6.34 7.03
N LYS A 608 -27.66 -7.45 6.51
CA LYS A 608 -27.96 -8.82 6.90
C LYS A 608 -26.67 -9.56 7.22
N PRO A 609 -26.71 -10.60 8.08
CA PRO A 609 -25.56 -11.49 8.26
C PRO A 609 -25.05 -11.96 6.89
N SER A 610 -23.74 -11.92 6.69
CA SER A 610 -23.11 -12.17 5.39
C SER A 610 -21.63 -12.49 5.59
N TYR A 611 -20.97 -12.84 4.49
CA TYR A 611 -19.55 -13.10 4.41
C TYR A 611 -18.84 -11.99 3.66
N TYR A 612 -17.66 -11.60 4.15
CA TYR A 612 -16.74 -10.79 3.38
C TYR A 612 -15.51 -11.60 2.98
N TYR A 613 -15.35 -11.78 1.66
CA TYR A 613 -14.30 -12.59 1.03
C TYR A 613 -13.37 -11.73 0.12
N GLY A 614 -13.44 -10.40 0.23
CA GLY A 614 -12.51 -9.48 -0.44
C GLY A 614 -11.15 -9.40 0.25
N LEU A 615 -10.27 -8.47 -0.18
CA LEU A 615 -8.87 -8.39 0.28
C LEU A 615 -8.69 -8.43 1.82
N THR A 616 -9.61 -7.80 2.55
CA THR A 616 -9.58 -7.72 4.03
C THR A 616 -10.54 -8.69 4.73
N GLY A 617 -11.09 -9.65 4.00
CA GLY A 617 -11.93 -10.72 4.55
C GLY A 617 -11.11 -11.75 5.33
N ASP A 618 -11.82 -12.49 6.17
CA ASP A 618 -11.26 -13.64 6.88
C ASP A 618 -10.77 -14.72 5.88
N VAL A 619 -9.74 -15.47 6.24
CA VAL A 619 -9.12 -16.45 5.35
C VAL A 619 -10.04 -17.67 5.15
N LYS A 620 -10.73 -18.15 6.20
CA LYS A 620 -11.70 -19.26 6.10
C LYS A 620 -12.84 -18.89 5.15
N ASN A 621 -13.40 -17.68 5.31
CA ASN A 621 -14.43 -17.15 4.42
C ASN A 621 -14.00 -17.14 2.94
N LYS A 622 -12.74 -16.75 2.65
CA LYS A 622 -12.22 -16.72 1.28
C LYS A 622 -12.10 -18.11 0.69
N PHE A 623 -11.64 -19.07 1.49
CA PHE A 623 -11.48 -20.46 1.05
C PHE A 623 -12.83 -21.12 0.77
N GLU A 624 -13.81 -20.99 1.65
CA GLU A 624 -15.15 -21.54 1.47
C GLU A 624 -15.86 -20.91 0.25
N PHE A 625 -15.72 -19.59 0.05
CA PHE A 625 -16.24 -18.94 -1.14
C PHE A 625 -15.51 -19.33 -2.42
N PHE A 626 -14.20 -19.57 -2.34
CA PHE A 626 -13.44 -20.14 -3.45
C PHE A 626 -14.04 -21.49 -3.87
N LEU A 627 -14.37 -22.38 -2.91
CA LEU A 627 -15.03 -23.67 -3.20
C LEU A 627 -16.41 -23.48 -3.86
N ILE A 628 -17.23 -22.57 -3.33
CA ILE A 628 -18.56 -22.29 -3.90
C ILE A 628 -18.44 -21.80 -5.35
N LEU A 629 -17.57 -20.81 -5.60
CA LEU A 629 -17.40 -20.24 -6.94
C LEU A 629 -16.79 -21.23 -7.91
N ARG A 630 -15.86 -22.08 -7.45
CA ARG A 630 -15.29 -23.16 -8.24
C ARG A 630 -16.40 -24.10 -8.70
N GLY A 631 -17.21 -24.62 -7.78
CA GLY A 631 -18.31 -25.52 -8.15
C GLY A 631 -19.31 -24.86 -9.12
N LEU A 632 -19.69 -23.61 -8.86
CA LEU A 632 -20.57 -22.84 -9.75
C LEU A 632 -19.97 -22.65 -11.16
N TYR A 633 -18.73 -22.16 -11.23
CA TYR A 633 -18.03 -21.85 -12.49
C TYR A 633 -17.88 -23.08 -13.37
N TYR A 634 -17.63 -24.23 -12.75
CA TYR A 634 -17.45 -25.49 -13.45
C TYR A 634 -18.73 -26.33 -13.60
N GLY A 635 -19.89 -25.76 -13.25
CA GLY A 635 -21.17 -26.46 -13.43
C GLY A 635 -21.37 -27.65 -12.49
N GLN A 636 -20.59 -27.76 -11.41
CA GLN A 636 -20.61 -28.88 -10.48
C GLN A 636 -21.49 -28.57 -9.27
N ASP A 637 -22.54 -29.34 -9.05
CA ASP A 637 -23.59 -28.98 -8.11
C ASP A 637 -23.24 -29.18 -6.62
N TRP A 638 -22.08 -29.76 -6.29
CA TRP A 638 -21.63 -30.00 -4.91
C TRP A 638 -21.34 -28.72 -4.10
N TRP A 639 -21.24 -27.55 -4.77
CA TRP A 639 -21.10 -26.25 -4.08
C TRP A 639 -22.21 -26.01 -3.05
N ILE A 640 -23.39 -26.62 -3.24
CA ILE A 640 -24.53 -26.51 -2.32
C ILE A 640 -24.22 -27.10 -0.94
N ASN A 641 -23.35 -28.12 -0.86
CA ASN A 641 -22.91 -28.66 0.43
C ASN A 641 -22.21 -27.57 1.23
N VAL A 642 -21.23 -26.92 0.63
CA VAL A 642 -20.44 -25.84 1.25
C VAL A 642 -21.37 -24.68 1.63
N ALA A 643 -22.24 -24.23 0.71
CA ALA A 643 -23.16 -23.11 0.98
C ALA A 643 -24.12 -23.38 2.15
N ARG A 644 -24.67 -24.60 2.26
CA ARG A 644 -25.50 -25.02 3.40
C ARG A 644 -24.70 -25.11 4.69
N ASP A 645 -23.47 -25.64 4.59
CA ASP A 645 -22.62 -25.86 5.74
C ASP A 645 -22.27 -24.55 6.46
N ILE A 646 -21.93 -23.53 5.67
CA ILE A 646 -21.72 -22.16 6.15
C ILE A 646 -23.05 -21.39 6.36
N GLU A 647 -24.19 -22.07 6.40
CA GLU A 647 -25.51 -21.50 6.72
C GLU A 647 -25.98 -20.37 5.78
N VAL A 648 -25.56 -20.39 4.51
CA VAL A 648 -26.11 -19.47 3.51
C VAL A 648 -27.59 -19.81 3.33
N LYS A 649 -28.44 -18.85 3.66
CA LYS A 649 -29.89 -18.97 3.50
C LYS A 649 -30.38 -18.32 2.23
N TYR A 650 -29.83 -17.16 1.91
CA TYR A 650 -30.28 -16.34 0.78
C TYR A 650 -29.13 -16.05 -0.18
N LEU A 651 -29.38 -16.30 -1.45
CA LEU A 651 -28.48 -16.01 -2.57
C LEU A 651 -29.09 -14.89 -3.40
N VAL A 652 -28.42 -13.74 -3.42
CA VAL A 652 -28.80 -12.61 -4.28
C VAL A 652 -27.98 -12.69 -5.56
N VAL A 653 -28.63 -12.97 -6.67
CA VAL A 653 -28.01 -12.90 -7.99
C VAL A 653 -28.12 -11.49 -8.53
N ASN A 654 -26.98 -10.87 -8.83
CA ASN A 654 -26.92 -9.59 -9.53
C ASN A 654 -26.79 -9.82 -11.04
N ARG A 655 -27.92 -9.70 -11.76
CA ARG A 655 -28.05 -9.92 -13.21
C ARG A 655 -27.41 -8.82 -14.06
N ARG A 656 -26.87 -7.77 -13.42
CA ARG A 656 -26.29 -6.61 -14.09
C ARG A 656 -24.76 -6.59 -14.03
N ILE A 657 -24.15 -7.63 -13.49
CA ILE A 657 -22.70 -7.76 -13.51
C ILE A 657 -22.22 -8.03 -14.95
N ARG A 658 -21.14 -7.37 -15.32
CA ARG A 658 -20.46 -7.51 -16.60
C ARG A 658 -18.97 -7.66 -16.40
N SER A 659 -18.37 -8.58 -17.14
CA SER A 659 -16.93 -8.67 -17.31
C SER A 659 -16.32 -7.35 -17.82
N ASN A 660 -15.18 -6.96 -17.25
CA ASN A 660 -14.31 -5.88 -17.76
C ASN A 660 -13.41 -6.35 -18.93
N ARG A 661 -13.79 -7.41 -19.65
CA ARG A 661 -13.09 -7.91 -20.85
C ARG A 661 -11.63 -8.34 -20.59
N GLY A 662 -11.37 -9.07 -19.51
CA GLY A 662 -10.12 -9.83 -19.36
C GLY A 662 -8.85 -9.07 -18.94
N LEU A 663 -8.95 -7.95 -18.21
CA LEU A 663 -7.78 -7.20 -17.76
C LEU A 663 -7.46 -7.43 -16.27
N GLY A 664 -6.35 -8.13 -15.98
CA GLY A 664 -5.69 -8.20 -14.66
C GLY A 664 -5.53 -9.62 -14.06
N ALA A 665 -4.63 -9.76 -13.07
CA ALA A 665 -4.32 -11.03 -12.39
C ALA A 665 -5.41 -11.54 -11.42
N GLU A 666 -6.53 -10.84 -11.31
CA GLU A 666 -7.62 -11.12 -10.36
C GLU A 666 -8.96 -11.38 -11.09
N TYR A 667 -8.88 -11.84 -12.34
CA TYR A 667 -10.04 -12.03 -13.22
C TYR A 667 -10.42 -13.50 -13.30
N LEU A 668 -11.69 -13.81 -13.01
CA LEU A 668 -12.33 -15.08 -13.36
C LEU A 668 -13.33 -14.79 -14.49
N PRO A 669 -13.08 -15.26 -15.73
CA PRO A 669 -13.92 -14.95 -16.87
C PRO A 669 -15.35 -15.42 -16.71
N ASP A 670 -16.30 -14.59 -17.14
CA ASP A 670 -17.72 -14.94 -17.36
C ASP A 670 -18.45 -15.71 -16.25
N VAL A 671 -17.95 -15.70 -15.00
CA VAL A 671 -18.57 -16.44 -13.88
C VAL A 671 -20.03 -16.04 -13.66
N GLU A 672 -20.43 -14.81 -13.99
CA GLU A 672 -21.85 -14.39 -14.02
C GLU A 672 -22.76 -15.28 -14.87
N SER A 673 -22.25 -15.83 -15.97
CA SER A 673 -23.02 -16.64 -16.91
C SER A 673 -23.32 -18.04 -16.37
N TYR A 674 -22.60 -18.49 -15.34
CA TYR A 674 -22.75 -19.82 -14.74
C TYR A 674 -23.63 -19.83 -13.48
N VAL A 675 -23.84 -18.68 -12.81
CA VAL A 675 -24.56 -18.62 -11.52
C VAL A 675 -26.04 -19.02 -11.67
N GLU A 676 -26.83 -18.36 -12.51
CA GLU A 676 -28.26 -18.67 -12.63
C GLU A 676 -28.52 -20.07 -13.19
N PRO A 677 -27.80 -20.56 -14.23
CA PRO A 677 -27.93 -21.93 -14.67
C PRO A 677 -27.68 -22.95 -13.56
N ALA A 678 -26.66 -22.74 -12.72
CA ALA A 678 -26.38 -23.63 -11.59
C ALA A 678 -27.51 -23.63 -10.55
N LEU A 679 -28.09 -22.47 -10.23
CA LEU A 679 -29.24 -22.39 -9.33
C LEU A 679 -30.49 -23.05 -9.93
N ALA A 680 -30.70 -22.92 -11.25
CA ALA A 680 -31.84 -23.52 -11.93
C ALA A 680 -31.78 -25.06 -11.96
N ARG A 681 -30.59 -25.66 -12.04
CA ARG A 681 -30.40 -27.12 -11.93
C ARG A 681 -30.81 -27.65 -10.56
N LEU A 682 -30.65 -26.86 -9.50
CA LEU A 682 -30.96 -27.22 -8.12
C LEU A 682 -32.36 -26.78 -7.66
N SER A 683 -33.36 -26.84 -8.55
CA SER A 683 -34.73 -26.38 -8.27
C SER A 683 -35.41 -27.07 -7.07
N GLY A 684 -34.94 -28.27 -6.67
CA GLY A 684 -35.41 -28.96 -5.46
C GLY A 684 -34.81 -28.43 -4.15
N ASP A 685 -33.64 -27.80 -4.22
CA ASP A 685 -32.87 -27.33 -3.06
C ASP A 685 -32.93 -25.80 -2.91
N VAL A 686 -33.20 -25.10 -4.01
CA VAL A 686 -33.18 -23.66 -4.11
C VAL A 686 -34.47 -23.14 -4.73
N ALA A 687 -35.13 -22.19 -4.05
CA ALA A 687 -36.37 -21.58 -4.52
C ALA A 687 -36.20 -20.09 -4.84
N LEU A 688 -36.65 -19.67 -6.03
CA LEU A 688 -36.75 -18.25 -6.38
C LEU A 688 -37.84 -17.57 -5.54
N ARG A 689 -37.50 -16.53 -4.79
CA ARG A 689 -38.40 -15.83 -3.85
C ARG A 689 -38.78 -14.42 -4.28
N PHE A 690 -37.95 -13.79 -5.09
CA PHE A 690 -38.17 -12.46 -5.63
C PHE A 690 -37.30 -12.28 -6.86
N GLU A 691 -37.79 -11.57 -7.85
CA GLU A 691 -36.97 -11.08 -8.94
C GLU A 691 -37.44 -9.71 -9.43
N ASN A 692 -36.50 -8.96 -9.97
CA ASN A 692 -36.77 -7.77 -10.75
C ASN A 692 -35.77 -7.68 -11.91
N ARG A 693 -35.68 -6.50 -12.54
CA ARG A 693 -34.82 -6.27 -13.71
C ARG A 693 -33.32 -6.33 -13.42
N SER A 694 -32.90 -6.29 -12.16
CA SER A 694 -31.50 -6.19 -11.77
C SER A 694 -31.05 -7.30 -10.83
N TYR A 695 -31.96 -7.83 -10.01
CA TYR A 695 -31.66 -8.80 -8.97
C TYR A 695 -32.66 -9.95 -8.95
N ALA A 696 -32.18 -11.14 -8.64
CA ALA A 696 -32.99 -12.27 -8.23
C ALA A 696 -32.58 -12.71 -6.82
N LEU A 697 -33.55 -13.07 -6.00
CA LEU A 697 -33.36 -13.56 -4.64
C LEU A 697 -33.80 -15.02 -4.59
N TYR A 698 -32.84 -15.89 -4.34
CA TYR A 698 -33.05 -17.30 -4.13
C TYR A 698 -32.93 -17.62 -2.63
N GLU A 699 -33.70 -18.59 -2.17
CA GLU A 699 -33.62 -19.16 -0.83
C GLU A 699 -33.17 -20.62 -0.95
N ILE A 700 -32.13 -21.01 -0.21
CA ILE A 700 -31.81 -22.42 0.00
C ILE A 700 -32.85 -22.94 1.00
N THR A 701 -33.84 -23.70 0.50
CA THR A 701 -35.02 -24.09 1.27
C THR A 701 -34.75 -25.22 2.25
N ASP A 702 -33.70 -25.97 2.00
CA ASP A 702 -33.29 -27.11 2.77
C ASP A 702 -32.01 -26.77 3.53
N GLN A 703 -32.19 -26.25 4.75
CA GLN A 703 -31.13 -25.87 5.67
C GLN A 703 -30.80 -27.07 6.57
N PRO A 704 -29.52 -27.29 6.90
CA PRO A 704 -29.11 -28.41 7.72
C PRO A 704 -29.50 -28.23 9.19
N ARG A 705 -29.49 -29.33 9.96
CA ARG A 705 -29.68 -29.27 11.42
C ARG A 705 -28.46 -28.63 12.07
N VAL A 706 -28.68 -27.91 13.18
CA VAL A 706 -27.60 -27.22 13.92
C VAL A 706 -26.67 -28.24 14.58
N ASP A 707 -27.25 -29.28 15.16
CA ASP A 707 -26.53 -30.37 15.81
C ASP A 707 -26.33 -31.50 14.81
N ARG A 708 -25.09 -31.63 14.31
CA ARG A 708 -24.68 -32.65 13.35
C ARG A 708 -23.19 -32.97 13.53
N PRO A 709 -22.79 -34.25 13.39
CA PRO A 709 -21.40 -34.65 13.58
C PRO A 709 -20.46 -33.95 12.60
N THR A 710 -19.21 -33.77 13.01
CA THR A 710 -18.18 -33.15 12.18
C THR A 710 -17.65 -34.14 11.15
N LEU A 711 -17.55 -33.71 9.90
CA LEU A 711 -16.78 -34.35 8.84
C LEU A 711 -15.51 -33.53 8.65
N LEU A 712 -14.41 -34.02 9.20
CA LEU A 712 -13.09 -33.42 9.02
C LEU A 712 -12.47 -33.88 7.70
N VAL A 713 -12.16 -32.93 6.83
CA VAL A 713 -11.43 -33.13 5.59
C VAL A 713 -9.94 -32.91 5.84
N ASP A 714 -9.22 -34.01 6.01
CA ASP A 714 -7.77 -34.07 6.14
C ASP A 714 -7.17 -34.94 5.04
N SER A 715 -7.48 -34.57 3.81
CA SER A 715 -7.08 -35.29 2.61
C SER A 715 -6.52 -34.34 1.56
N GLY A 716 -5.93 -34.92 0.53
CA GLY A 716 -5.65 -34.25 -0.73
C GLY A 716 -6.92 -33.81 -1.44
N TRP A 717 -6.72 -32.95 -2.43
CA TRP A 717 -7.80 -32.35 -3.22
C TRP A 717 -8.65 -33.40 -3.95
N GLN A 718 -8.00 -34.39 -4.56
CA GLN A 718 -8.69 -35.42 -5.34
C GLN A 718 -9.67 -36.23 -4.47
N THR A 719 -9.21 -36.71 -3.31
CA THR A 719 -10.03 -37.47 -2.36
C THR A 719 -11.23 -36.67 -1.86
N TYR A 720 -11.06 -35.36 -1.62
CA TYR A 720 -12.19 -34.49 -1.29
C TYR A 720 -13.21 -34.41 -2.44
N LEU A 721 -12.75 -34.27 -3.69
CA LEU A 721 -13.64 -34.25 -4.84
C LEU A 721 -14.38 -35.56 -5.01
N ASP A 722 -13.69 -36.71 -4.93
CA ASP A 722 -14.31 -38.03 -5.06
C ASP A 722 -15.41 -38.27 -4.02
N LEU A 723 -15.31 -37.63 -2.84
CA LEU A 723 -16.37 -37.62 -1.85
C LEU A 723 -17.56 -36.76 -2.30
N VAL A 724 -17.35 -35.49 -2.66
CA VAL A 724 -18.45 -34.52 -2.80
C VAL A 724 -19.07 -34.49 -4.20
N PHE A 725 -18.34 -34.91 -5.25
CA PHE A 725 -18.71 -34.71 -6.65
C PHE A 725 -20.14 -35.17 -6.97
N ASP A 726 -20.46 -36.41 -6.59
CA ASP A 726 -21.77 -37.02 -6.82
C ASP A 726 -22.73 -36.90 -5.61
N ARG A 727 -22.29 -36.33 -4.49
CA ARG A 727 -23.01 -36.37 -3.20
C ARG A 727 -23.36 -34.96 -2.73
N ARG A 728 -24.58 -34.51 -3.05
CA ARG A 728 -25.03 -33.12 -2.83
C ARG A 728 -25.70 -32.85 -1.48
N ASN A 729 -25.86 -33.90 -0.66
CA ASN A 729 -26.65 -33.86 0.57
C ASN A 729 -25.84 -34.06 1.86
N LEU A 730 -24.53 -34.27 1.75
CA LEU A 730 -23.67 -34.56 2.91
C LEU A 730 -23.78 -33.50 4.02
N SER A 731 -23.90 -32.22 3.65
CA SER A 731 -24.01 -31.14 4.65
C SER A 731 -25.31 -31.13 5.45
N ARG A 732 -26.32 -31.92 5.06
CA ARG A 732 -27.52 -32.16 5.90
C ARG A 732 -27.20 -32.97 7.15
N CYS A 733 -26.27 -33.91 7.00
CA CYS A 733 -25.91 -34.91 7.99
C CYS A 733 -24.58 -34.58 8.69
N TYR A 734 -23.70 -33.79 8.08
CA TYR A 734 -22.37 -33.49 8.62
C TYR A 734 -22.01 -32.01 8.56
N SER A 735 -21.27 -31.51 9.55
CA SER A 735 -20.63 -30.19 9.51
C SER A 735 -19.24 -30.33 8.89
N PHE A 736 -18.91 -29.55 7.86
CA PHE A 736 -17.62 -29.69 7.19
C PHE A 736 -16.56 -28.88 7.94
N GLU A 737 -15.44 -29.51 8.28
CA GLU A 737 -14.27 -28.81 8.78
C GLU A 737 -13.05 -29.20 7.93
N PHE A 738 -12.14 -28.25 7.74
CA PHE A 738 -10.93 -28.45 6.95
C PHE A 738 -9.72 -28.22 7.85
N THR A 739 -8.74 -29.15 7.85
CA THR A 739 -7.56 -29.12 8.74
C THR A 739 -6.93 -27.72 8.92
N PRO A 740 -6.68 -26.92 7.87
CA PRO A 740 -6.09 -25.57 8.00
C PRO A 740 -6.84 -24.59 8.92
N TYR A 741 -8.16 -24.78 9.05
CA TYR A 741 -9.08 -23.84 9.70
C TYR A 741 -9.94 -24.51 10.76
N ALA A 742 -9.66 -25.78 11.07
CA ALA A 742 -10.40 -26.56 12.03
C ALA A 742 -10.20 -26.02 13.44
N ASP A 743 -11.28 -25.99 14.23
CA ASP A 743 -11.20 -25.73 15.66
C ASP A 743 -10.82 -27.04 16.38
N PRO A 744 -9.65 -27.12 17.04
CA PRO A 744 -9.23 -28.33 17.74
C PRO A 744 -10.22 -28.75 18.83
N GLU A 745 -10.89 -27.81 19.51
CA GLU A 745 -11.85 -28.13 20.57
C GLU A 745 -13.10 -28.80 20.00
N GLN A 746 -13.54 -28.38 18.80
CA GLN A 746 -14.68 -28.97 18.11
C GLN A 746 -14.35 -30.35 17.54
N VAL A 747 -13.18 -30.52 16.92
CA VAL A 747 -12.77 -31.78 16.27
C VAL A 747 -12.47 -32.88 17.31
N LEU A 748 -11.88 -32.49 18.45
CA LEU A 748 -11.31 -33.39 19.45
C LEU A 748 -12.15 -33.42 20.74
N GLY A 749 -13.36 -32.87 20.69
CA GLY A 749 -14.32 -32.88 21.77
C GLY A 749 -14.95 -34.25 22.04
N GLU A 750 -16.08 -34.26 22.76
CA GLU A 750 -16.77 -35.51 23.12
C GLU A 750 -17.58 -36.11 21.96
N GLU A 751 -17.92 -35.29 20.96
CA GLU A 751 -18.70 -35.72 19.80
C GLU A 751 -17.86 -36.53 18.80
N GLN A 752 -18.54 -37.42 18.07
CA GLN A 752 -17.90 -38.26 17.07
C GLN A 752 -17.57 -37.43 15.81
N THR A 753 -16.31 -37.50 15.39
CA THR A 753 -15.81 -36.87 14.16
C THR A 753 -15.54 -37.93 13.11
N MET A 754 -16.13 -37.78 11.92
CA MET A 754 -15.82 -38.58 10.75
C MET A 754 -14.62 -37.96 10.02
N LEU A 755 -13.61 -38.76 9.69
CA LEU A 755 -12.36 -38.31 9.09
C LEU A 755 -12.24 -38.80 7.64
N LEU A 756 -12.18 -37.86 6.70
CA LEU A 756 -11.73 -38.12 5.34
C LEU A 756 -10.21 -37.95 5.29
N THR A 757 -9.49 -39.04 5.05
CA THR A 757 -8.03 -39.08 5.07
C THR A 757 -7.47 -39.97 3.96
N ASP A 758 -6.30 -39.58 3.44
CA ASP A 758 -5.50 -40.42 2.53
C ASP A 758 -4.60 -41.41 3.29
N ASP A 759 -4.24 -41.08 4.54
CA ASP A 759 -3.35 -41.86 5.40
C ASP A 759 -3.64 -41.58 6.89
N GLU A 760 -4.16 -42.58 7.60
CA GLU A 760 -4.56 -42.45 9.01
C GLU A 760 -3.41 -42.00 9.92
N ARG A 761 -2.16 -42.40 9.61
CA ARG A 761 -1.00 -42.04 10.42
C ARG A 761 -0.66 -40.56 10.25
N THR A 762 -0.69 -40.05 9.04
CA THR A 762 -0.50 -38.63 8.71
C THR A 762 -1.58 -37.79 9.38
N SER A 763 -2.84 -38.23 9.34
CA SER A 763 -3.92 -37.51 10.02
C SER A 763 -3.83 -37.54 11.54
N ALA A 764 -3.40 -38.64 12.16
CA ALA A 764 -3.12 -38.68 13.60
C ALA A 764 -2.05 -37.66 13.99
N LEU A 765 -1.05 -37.46 13.13
CA LEU A 765 -0.01 -36.48 13.31
C LEU A 765 -0.51 -35.05 13.10
N ASP A 766 -1.33 -34.79 12.08
CA ASP A 766 -1.93 -33.47 11.85
C ASP A 766 -2.84 -33.05 13.02
N LEU A 767 -3.69 -33.95 13.52
CA LEU A 767 -4.51 -33.71 14.71
C LEU A 767 -3.68 -33.43 15.97
N TYR A 768 -2.57 -34.15 16.16
CA TYR A 768 -1.65 -33.86 17.27
C TYR A 768 -1.05 -32.46 17.17
N LEU A 769 -0.64 -32.05 15.96
CA LEU A 769 -0.03 -30.74 15.73
C LEU A 769 -1.03 -29.59 15.80
N LEU A 770 -2.32 -29.84 15.52
CA LEU A 770 -3.40 -28.90 15.80
C LEU A 770 -3.55 -28.62 17.30
N GLN A 771 -3.41 -29.64 18.15
CA GLN A 771 -3.41 -29.47 19.62
C GLN A 771 -2.12 -28.86 20.18
N HIS A 772 -1.00 -29.01 19.47
CA HIS A 772 0.33 -28.56 19.87
C HIS A 772 0.91 -27.57 18.86
N PRO A 773 0.30 -26.38 18.67
CA PRO A 773 0.71 -25.42 17.65
C PRO A 773 2.14 -24.88 17.86
N GLU A 774 2.69 -25.01 19.07
CA GLU A 774 4.08 -24.69 19.41
C GLU A 774 5.11 -25.68 18.85
N ALA A 775 4.69 -26.90 18.50
CA ALA A 775 5.56 -27.90 17.87
C ALA A 775 5.83 -27.58 16.39
N VAL A 776 5.02 -26.73 15.76
CA VAL A 776 5.12 -26.34 14.36
C VAL A 776 5.86 -25.01 14.22
N SER A 777 6.91 -25.00 13.40
CA SER A 777 7.73 -23.83 13.13
C SER A 777 7.75 -23.50 11.64
N GLY A 778 7.31 -22.29 11.29
CA GLY A 778 7.34 -21.77 9.92
C GLY A 778 8.67 -21.08 9.58
N PRO A 779 8.90 -20.77 8.29
CA PRO A 779 10.10 -20.07 7.84
C PRO A 779 10.15 -18.63 8.36
N ASP A 780 11.35 -18.07 8.52
CA ASP A 780 11.54 -16.68 8.94
C ASP A 780 11.05 -15.69 7.88
N ALA A 781 9.86 -15.15 8.11
CA ALA A 781 9.19 -14.22 7.19
C ALA A 781 9.92 -12.88 7.00
N ARG A 782 10.94 -12.56 7.82
CA ARG A 782 11.66 -11.28 7.70
C ARG A 782 12.40 -11.14 6.37
N MET A 783 12.74 -12.27 5.73
CA MET A 783 13.46 -12.32 4.46
C MET A 783 12.55 -12.34 3.23
N PHE A 784 11.24 -12.56 3.35
CA PHE A 784 10.32 -12.72 2.21
C PHE A 784 10.26 -11.48 1.32
N ALA A 785 10.43 -10.29 1.90
CA ALA A 785 10.44 -9.03 1.14
C ALA A 785 11.69 -8.86 0.26
N PHE A 786 12.74 -9.65 0.50
CA PHE A 786 14.08 -9.46 -0.05
C PHE A 786 14.56 -10.62 -0.92
N ASN A 787 13.92 -11.78 -0.82
CA ASN A 787 14.30 -12.98 -1.56
C ASN A 787 13.25 -13.28 -2.66
N PRO A 788 13.60 -13.14 -3.95
CA PRO A 788 12.70 -13.49 -5.04
C PRO A 788 12.44 -15.00 -5.13
N ASP A 789 13.33 -15.83 -4.60
CA ASP A 789 13.23 -17.29 -4.69
C ASP A 789 12.36 -17.89 -3.56
N VAL A 790 11.67 -17.04 -2.78
CA VAL A 790 10.72 -17.43 -1.74
C VAL A 790 9.36 -16.79 -2.02
N VAL A 791 8.39 -17.61 -2.40
CA VAL A 791 7.02 -17.18 -2.74
C VAL A 791 6.10 -17.48 -1.57
N ALA A 792 5.63 -16.47 -0.84
CA ALA A 792 4.66 -16.69 0.23
C ALA A 792 3.27 -17.03 -0.33
N SER A 793 2.61 -18.05 0.20
CA SER A 793 1.21 -18.42 -0.12
C SER A 793 0.23 -17.24 -0.02
N ASN A 794 0.48 -16.30 0.89
CA ASN A 794 -0.29 -15.06 1.04
C ASN A 794 -0.37 -14.21 -0.26
N TYR A 795 0.57 -14.34 -1.18
CA TYR A 795 0.48 -13.73 -2.51
C TYR A 795 -0.78 -14.17 -3.28
N TYR A 796 -1.17 -15.44 -3.15
CA TYR A 796 -2.33 -16.05 -3.80
C TYR A 796 -3.59 -16.04 -2.93
N LEU A 797 -3.43 -16.16 -1.61
CA LEU A 797 -4.54 -16.29 -0.67
C LEU A 797 -5.08 -14.93 -0.19
N SER A 798 -4.37 -13.82 -0.49
CA SER A 798 -4.79 -12.49 -0.05
C SER A 798 -6.10 -12.02 -0.71
N PRO A 799 -6.22 -11.99 -2.05
CA PRO A 799 -7.52 -11.93 -2.73
C PRO A 799 -7.95 -13.32 -3.23
N MET A 800 -9.19 -13.72 -2.95
CA MET A 800 -9.75 -15.03 -3.33
C MET A 800 -9.55 -15.37 -4.81
N PHE A 801 -9.67 -14.40 -5.73
CA PHE A 801 -9.50 -14.66 -7.17
C PHE A 801 -8.07 -15.07 -7.56
N ARG A 802 -7.03 -14.66 -6.81
CA ARG A 802 -5.67 -15.13 -7.09
C ARG A 802 -5.46 -16.59 -6.69
N SER A 803 -6.34 -17.17 -5.88
CA SER A 803 -6.26 -18.60 -5.55
C SER A 803 -6.48 -19.47 -6.79
N PHE A 804 -7.25 -18.99 -7.79
CA PHE A 804 -7.36 -19.66 -9.09
C PHE A 804 -6.05 -19.70 -9.88
N LEU A 805 -5.11 -18.76 -9.64
CA LEU A 805 -3.81 -18.77 -10.32
C LEU A 805 -2.96 -19.98 -9.92
N LEU A 806 -3.16 -20.55 -8.72
CA LEU A 806 -2.49 -21.78 -8.30
C LEU A 806 -2.88 -22.98 -9.16
N PHE A 807 -4.03 -22.92 -9.86
CA PHE A 807 -4.50 -23.94 -10.79
C PHE A 807 -4.02 -23.72 -12.23
N SER A 808 -3.08 -22.81 -12.45
CA SER A 808 -2.59 -22.48 -13.79
C SER A 808 -1.06 -22.44 -13.83
N ASN A 809 -0.48 -22.67 -14.99
CA ASN A 809 0.93 -22.45 -15.32
C ASN A 809 1.18 -21.05 -15.90
N THR A 810 0.23 -20.12 -15.75
CA THR A 810 0.40 -18.75 -16.20
C THR A 810 1.60 -18.11 -15.51
N ARG A 811 2.16 -17.05 -16.11
CA ARG A 811 3.26 -16.27 -15.52
C ARG A 811 3.01 -15.71 -14.12
N TRP A 812 1.77 -15.76 -13.64
CA TRP A 812 1.36 -15.31 -12.30
C TRP A 812 1.43 -16.42 -11.26
N ASN A 813 1.53 -17.69 -11.67
CA ASN A 813 1.95 -18.78 -10.79
C ASN A 813 3.48 -18.75 -10.65
N ARG A 814 3.94 -18.03 -9.64
CA ARG A 814 5.36 -17.90 -9.25
C ARG A 814 5.93 -19.14 -8.57
N THR A 815 5.10 -20.10 -8.15
CA THR A 815 5.60 -21.32 -7.52
C THR A 815 6.14 -22.34 -8.52
N GLU A 816 5.86 -22.14 -9.82
CA GLU A 816 6.20 -23.08 -10.90
C GLU A 816 5.60 -24.49 -10.68
N MET A 817 4.53 -24.59 -9.88
CA MET A 817 3.81 -25.82 -9.54
C MET A 817 2.30 -25.56 -9.46
N ILE A 818 1.48 -26.41 -10.10
CA ILE A 818 0.03 -26.34 -9.95
C ILE A 818 -0.34 -26.90 -8.57
N THR A 819 -1.14 -26.15 -7.80
CA THR A 819 -1.50 -26.51 -6.42
C THR A 819 -2.99 -26.23 -6.16
N PRO A 820 -3.74 -27.15 -5.56
CA PRO A 820 -5.16 -26.98 -5.30
C PRO A 820 -5.42 -26.13 -4.04
N GLY A 821 -4.90 -24.91 -4.01
CA GLY A 821 -5.11 -24.00 -2.88
C GLY A 821 -4.43 -24.48 -1.58
N VAL A 822 -5.20 -24.60 -0.50
CA VAL A 822 -4.72 -24.97 0.85
C VAL A 822 -5.04 -26.41 1.25
N PHE A 823 -5.57 -27.23 0.34
CA PHE A 823 -5.85 -28.64 0.63
C PHE A 823 -4.58 -29.41 1.02
N GLY A 824 -4.74 -30.29 2.00
CA GLY A 824 -3.63 -31.02 2.59
C GLY A 824 -2.61 -30.15 3.33
N THR A 825 -2.85 -28.87 3.58
CA THR A 825 -1.98 -28.06 4.48
C THR A 825 -2.47 -28.19 5.92
N LEU A 826 -1.57 -28.00 6.88
CA LEU A 826 -1.87 -28.01 8.31
C LEU A 826 -2.37 -26.65 8.81
N ARG A 827 -1.82 -25.53 8.31
CA ARG A 827 -2.15 -24.16 8.78
C ARG A 827 -2.63 -23.21 7.68
N GLY A 828 -2.85 -23.72 6.47
CA GLY A 828 -3.27 -22.88 5.34
C GLY A 828 -2.18 -21.93 4.86
N SER A 829 -0.93 -22.13 5.30
CA SER A 829 0.20 -21.26 5.02
C SER A 829 1.43 -22.05 4.61
N PHE A 830 1.98 -21.74 3.44
CA PHE A 830 3.22 -22.34 2.93
C PHE A 830 4.05 -21.29 2.19
N ILE A 831 5.27 -21.67 1.83
CA ILE A 831 6.10 -20.96 0.86
C ILE A 831 6.42 -21.87 -0.33
N GLY A 832 6.47 -21.29 -1.53
CA GLY A 832 7.06 -21.91 -2.71
C GLY A 832 8.53 -21.56 -2.83
N LEU A 833 9.33 -22.57 -3.15
CA LEU A 833 10.77 -22.51 -3.43
C LEU A 833 10.98 -22.97 -4.88
N PRO A 834 10.69 -22.11 -5.88
CA PRO A 834 10.77 -22.51 -7.28
C PRO A 834 12.21 -22.79 -7.72
N ARG A 835 13.22 -22.33 -6.98
CA ARG A 835 14.63 -22.36 -7.38
C ARG A 835 15.54 -22.64 -6.18
N ALA A 836 16.83 -22.81 -6.46
CA ALA A 836 17.85 -23.00 -5.44
C ALA A 836 17.88 -21.78 -4.51
N THR A 837 17.70 -22.03 -3.21
CA THR A 837 17.62 -20.95 -2.22
C THR A 837 17.83 -21.48 -0.80
N GLN A 838 18.16 -20.56 0.11
CA GLN A 838 18.36 -20.86 1.51
C GLN A 838 17.32 -20.15 2.37
N ILE A 839 16.72 -20.89 3.30
CA ILE A 839 15.76 -20.37 4.28
C ILE A 839 16.15 -20.79 5.71
N GLY A 840 15.81 -19.95 6.68
CA GLY A 840 15.95 -20.25 8.10
C GLY A 840 14.61 -20.54 8.74
N VAL A 841 14.55 -21.57 9.59
CA VAL A 841 13.37 -21.97 10.35
C VAL A 841 13.71 -21.90 11.84
N PRO A 842 13.28 -20.85 12.56
CA PRO A 842 13.48 -20.77 14.00
C PRO A 842 12.53 -21.75 14.70
N VAL A 843 13.10 -22.66 15.49
CA VAL A 843 12.34 -23.65 16.28
C VAL A 843 12.52 -23.35 17.77
N LYS A 844 11.46 -23.54 18.55
CA LYS A 844 11.51 -23.36 20.01
C LYS A 844 11.26 -24.69 20.70
N VAL A 845 12.16 -25.04 21.61
CA VAL A 845 12.11 -26.26 22.41
C VAL A 845 11.81 -25.87 23.85
N ALA A 846 10.63 -26.26 24.34
CA ALA A 846 10.18 -25.92 25.70
C ALA A 846 10.95 -26.73 26.75
N GLU A 847 11.06 -28.03 26.54
CA GLU A 847 11.70 -28.96 27.48
C GLU A 847 12.85 -29.68 26.81
N ARG A 848 13.94 -29.88 27.56
CA ARG A 848 15.06 -30.68 27.08
C ARG A 848 14.58 -32.11 26.86
N GLY A 849 14.85 -32.66 25.69
CA GLY A 849 14.42 -34.02 25.35
C GLY A 849 14.91 -34.48 24.00
N ARG A 850 14.47 -35.68 23.63
CA ARG A 850 14.75 -36.29 22.33
C ARG A 850 13.54 -36.06 21.41
N TYR A 851 13.77 -35.38 20.29
CA TYR A 851 12.72 -34.95 19.37
C TYR A 851 12.91 -35.55 17.98
N ARG A 852 11.83 -36.07 17.43
CA ARG A 852 11.69 -36.39 16.01
C ARG A 852 11.61 -35.07 15.23
N VAL A 853 12.41 -34.94 14.19
CA VAL A 853 12.42 -33.79 13.28
C VAL A 853 11.67 -34.18 12.02
N LEU A 854 10.53 -33.55 11.78
CA LEU A 854 9.74 -33.73 10.57
C LEU A 854 9.72 -32.45 9.76
N MET A 855 9.57 -32.60 8.46
CA MET A 855 9.44 -31.49 7.54
C MET A 855 8.24 -31.71 6.62
N ARG A 856 7.30 -30.77 6.59
CA ARG A 856 6.08 -30.91 5.78
C ARG A 856 6.21 -30.17 4.45
N THR A 857 6.23 -30.92 3.35
CA THR A 857 6.57 -30.40 2.02
C THR A 857 5.86 -31.13 0.88
N ALA A 858 5.78 -30.45 -0.27
CA ALA A 858 5.45 -31.06 -1.56
C ALA A 858 6.69 -30.94 -2.46
N ASN A 859 7.37 -32.06 -2.68
CA ASN A 859 8.66 -32.14 -3.38
C ASN A 859 8.47 -32.81 -4.73
N THR A 860 9.07 -32.25 -5.76
CA THR A 860 9.18 -32.86 -7.09
C THR A 860 10.28 -33.92 -7.07
N ALA A 861 11.53 -33.43 -7.00
CA ALA A 861 12.74 -34.15 -6.67
C ALA A 861 13.77 -33.10 -6.29
N ASN A 862 14.02 -32.94 -4.99
CA ASN A 862 14.76 -31.80 -4.47
C ASN A 862 15.94 -32.26 -3.63
N THR A 863 17.11 -31.65 -3.85
CA THR A 863 18.31 -31.87 -3.05
C THR A 863 18.41 -30.77 -2.01
N VAL A 864 18.33 -31.17 -0.74
CA VAL A 864 18.27 -30.25 0.38
C VAL A 864 19.34 -30.58 1.41
N HIS A 865 20.13 -29.57 1.77
CA HIS A 865 21.08 -29.62 2.88
C HIS A 865 20.47 -28.93 4.11
N VAL A 866 20.18 -29.70 5.15
CA VAL A 866 19.57 -29.22 6.39
C VAL A 866 20.62 -29.21 7.49
N THR A 867 20.86 -28.04 8.09
CA THR A 867 21.84 -27.86 9.16
C THR A 867 21.27 -27.12 10.37
N SER A 868 21.76 -27.45 11.56
CA SER A 868 21.52 -26.69 12.80
C SER A 868 22.74 -26.79 13.71
N ALA A 869 23.50 -25.70 13.78
CA ALA A 869 24.74 -25.66 14.57
C ALA A 869 24.49 -25.90 16.06
N THR A 870 23.41 -25.35 16.61
CA THR A 870 23.05 -25.49 18.03
C THR A 870 22.53 -26.87 18.42
N LEU A 871 22.10 -27.66 17.43
CA LEU A 871 21.59 -29.01 17.62
C LEU A 871 22.55 -30.08 17.08
N ALA A 872 23.74 -29.68 16.61
CA ALA A 872 24.70 -30.55 15.94
C ALA A 872 24.08 -31.41 14.83
N TYR A 873 23.16 -30.82 14.06
CA TYR A 873 22.43 -31.50 12.99
C TYR A 873 23.00 -31.09 11.63
N ASP A 874 23.30 -32.05 10.77
CA ASP A 874 23.85 -31.84 9.43
C ASP A 874 23.49 -33.05 8.53
N ARG A 875 22.59 -32.84 7.56
CA ARG A 875 22.11 -33.89 6.64
C ARG A 875 21.88 -33.33 5.25
N VAL A 876 22.32 -34.07 4.23
CA VAL A 876 21.93 -33.86 2.83
C VAL A 876 20.93 -34.96 2.47
N LEU A 877 19.82 -34.57 1.89
CA LEU A 877 18.69 -35.46 1.58
C LEU A 877 18.20 -35.16 0.17
N GLU A 878 17.83 -36.20 -0.56
CA GLU A 878 16.97 -36.08 -1.75
C GLU A 878 15.52 -36.34 -1.31
N LEU A 879 14.63 -35.41 -1.62
CA LEU A 879 13.23 -35.44 -1.19
C LEU A 879 12.31 -35.55 -2.39
N ARG A 880 11.34 -36.45 -2.32
CA ARG A 880 10.26 -36.65 -3.30
C ARG A 880 8.96 -36.85 -2.56
N SER A 881 7.89 -36.21 -3.02
CA SER A 881 6.56 -36.39 -2.43
C SER A 881 5.69 -37.25 -3.33
N PRO A 882 5.05 -38.30 -2.81
CA PRO A 882 4.12 -39.12 -3.60
C PRO A 882 2.90 -38.32 -4.08
N GLY A 883 2.54 -37.24 -3.37
CA GLY A 883 1.47 -36.33 -3.76
C GLY A 883 1.80 -35.38 -4.92
N VAL A 884 3.01 -35.43 -5.49
CA VAL A 884 3.39 -34.59 -6.64
C VAL A 884 3.49 -35.44 -7.90
N THR A 885 2.60 -35.19 -8.85
CA THR A 885 2.52 -35.88 -10.14
C THR A 885 3.01 -34.99 -11.27
N MET A 886 3.69 -35.57 -12.26
CA MET A 886 4.25 -34.86 -13.40
C MET A 886 3.40 -35.11 -14.65
N PHE A 887 3.11 -34.05 -15.41
CA PHE A 887 2.40 -34.14 -16.69
C PHE A 887 3.21 -33.48 -17.81
N PRO A 888 3.08 -33.92 -19.07
CA PRO A 888 3.65 -33.18 -20.20
C PRO A 888 3.09 -31.76 -20.23
N ALA A 889 3.94 -30.74 -20.36
CA ALA A 889 3.51 -29.34 -20.29
C ALA A 889 2.52 -28.96 -21.41
N ALA A 890 2.64 -29.59 -22.59
CA ALA A 890 1.74 -29.38 -23.73
C ALA A 890 0.33 -29.91 -23.46
N ASP A 891 0.22 -31.02 -22.75
CA ASP A 891 -1.02 -31.79 -22.60
C ASP A 891 -1.57 -31.68 -21.15
N ALA A 892 -0.92 -30.89 -20.28
CA ALA A 892 -1.27 -30.79 -18.85
C ALA A 892 -2.71 -30.30 -18.59
N TYR A 893 -3.36 -29.77 -19.61
CA TYR A 893 -4.72 -29.26 -19.61
C TYR A 893 -5.72 -30.12 -20.40
N ASP A 894 -5.26 -31.24 -20.98
CA ASP A 894 -6.08 -32.11 -21.83
C ASP A 894 -6.79 -33.20 -21.01
N ASN A 895 -8.02 -33.55 -21.43
CA ASN A 895 -8.91 -34.52 -20.77
C ASN A 895 -8.41 -35.95 -20.66
N ASP A 896 -7.44 -36.30 -21.47
CA ASP A 896 -6.82 -37.61 -21.53
C ASP A 896 -5.34 -37.56 -21.13
N ARG A 897 -4.91 -36.49 -20.44
CA ARG A 897 -3.53 -36.36 -19.96
C ARG A 897 -3.16 -37.56 -19.08
N VAL A 898 -1.96 -38.05 -19.31
CA VAL A 898 -1.40 -39.18 -18.55
C VAL A 898 -0.20 -38.68 -17.78
N ALA A 899 -0.15 -39.03 -16.49
CA ALA A 899 1.02 -38.72 -15.67
C ALA A 899 2.26 -39.43 -16.23
N VAL A 900 3.38 -38.71 -16.29
CA VAL A 900 4.68 -39.25 -16.67
C VAL A 900 5.29 -39.93 -15.46
N ASP A 901 5.70 -41.19 -15.61
CA ASP A 901 6.47 -41.87 -14.57
C ASP A 901 7.89 -41.31 -14.52
N THR A 902 8.14 -40.49 -13.50
CA THR A 902 9.44 -39.84 -13.27
C THR A 902 10.22 -40.48 -12.11
N SER A 903 9.79 -41.64 -11.63
CA SER A 903 10.43 -42.33 -10.48
C SER A 903 11.89 -42.71 -10.76
N GLY A 904 12.22 -42.99 -12.03
CA GLY A 904 13.57 -43.29 -12.48
C GLY A 904 14.43 -42.09 -12.90
N MET A 905 13.88 -40.87 -12.92
CA MET A 905 14.61 -39.67 -13.35
C MET A 905 15.43 -39.08 -12.19
N SER A 906 16.69 -38.68 -12.44
CA SER A 906 17.50 -37.96 -11.46
C SER A 906 16.99 -36.53 -11.23
N VAL A 907 17.46 -35.88 -10.17
CA VAL A 907 17.13 -34.47 -9.86
C VAL A 907 17.50 -33.57 -11.05
N GLU A 908 18.69 -33.74 -11.63
CA GLU A 908 19.19 -32.93 -12.75
C GLU A 908 18.41 -33.17 -14.06
N GLN A 909 17.91 -34.39 -14.26
CA GLN A 909 17.06 -34.69 -15.41
C GLN A 909 15.73 -33.97 -15.31
N LEU A 910 15.13 -33.92 -14.11
CA LEU A 910 13.92 -33.15 -13.86
C LEU A 910 14.15 -31.64 -13.96
N GLU A 911 15.29 -31.13 -13.51
CA GLU A 911 15.65 -29.71 -13.65
C GLU A 911 15.71 -29.26 -15.10
N SER A 912 16.13 -30.16 -15.99
CA SER A 912 16.24 -29.88 -17.41
C SER A 912 14.89 -29.93 -18.12
N ALA A 913 13.92 -30.65 -17.56
CA ALA A 913 12.59 -30.84 -18.13
C ALA A 913 11.55 -29.84 -17.59
N ILE A 914 11.68 -29.39 -16.34
CA ILE A 914 10.77 -28.43 -15.73
C ILE A 914 11.27 -26.99 -16.00
N PRO A 915 10.40 -26.03 -16.41
CA PRO A 915 8.95 -26.15 -16.58
C PRO A 915 8.50 -26.43 -18.03
N ASP A 916 9.43 -26.54 -18.98
CA ASP A 916 9.13 -26.46 -20.41
C ASP A 916 8.58 -27.76 -21.00
N GLU A 917 9.03 -28.92 -20.53
CA GLU A 917 8.59 -30.26 -20.98
C GLU A 917 7.64 -30.91 -19.97
N LEU A 918 7.88 -30.72 -18.67
CA LEU A 918 7.10 -31.30 -17.59
C LEU A 918 6.54 -30.22 -16.66
N LEU A 919 5.29 -30.42 -16.26
CA LEU A 919 4.58 -29.57 -15.32
C LEU A 919 4.23 -30.35 -14.04
N PRO A 920 4.69 -29.90 -12.85
CA PRO A 920 4.36 -30.53 -11.60
C PRO A 920 2.98 -30.09 -11.08
N VAL A 921 2.17 -31.06 -10.68
CA VAL A 921 0.86 -30.89 -10.03
C VAL A 921 0.93 -31.49 -8.63
N ASN A 922 0.73 -30.65 -7.62
CA ASN A 922 0.63 -31.05 -6.23
C ASN A 922 -0.81 -31.45 -5.89
N SER A 923 -1.01 -32.61 -5.27
CA SER A 923 -2.31 -33.07 -4.76
C SER A 923 -2.40 -33.09 -3.24
N ALA A 924 -1.26 -33.16 -2.54
CA ALA A 924 -1.17 -33.21 -1.08
C ALA A 924 0.25 -32.89 -0.57
N TYR A 925 0.34 -32.35 0.66
CA TYR A 925 1.60 -32.21 1.38
C TYR A 925 1.91 -33.49 2.17
N GLY A 926 3.19 -33.83 2.30
CA GLY A 926 3.63 -35.00 3.06
C GLY A 926 4.69 -34.67 4.10
N PHE A 927 4.79 -35.51 5.13
CA PHE A 927 5.86 -35.43 6.12
C PHE A 927 7.11 -36.18 5.67
N GLN A 928 8.24 -35.48 5.67
CA GLN A 928 9.57 -36.02 5.46
C GLN A 928 10.21 -36.23 6.85
N ASP A 929 10.52 -37.48 7.20
CA ASP A 929 11.22 -37.82 8.45
C ASP A 929 12.72 -37.55 8.30
N LEU A 930 13.21 -36.52 9.00
CA LEU A 930 14.60 -36.12 8.96
C LEU A 930 15.43 -36.78 10.08
N GLY A 931 14.84 -37.71 10.82
CA GLY A 931 15.46 -38.41 11.94
C GLY A 931 15.24 -37.71 13.29
N VAL A 932 16.13 -37.98 14.24
CA VAL A 932 15.95 -37.60 15.65
C VAL A 932 17.10 -36.72 16.11
N VAL A 933 16.81 -35.77 17.00
CA VAL A 933 17.79 -34.87 17.60
C VAL A 933 17.57 -34.76 19.11
N ASP A 934 18.66 -34.69 19.87
CA ASP A 934 18.61 -34.34 21.29
C ASP A 934 18.68 -32.83 21.42
N ALA A 935 17.56 -32.21 21.80
CA ALA A 935 17.44 -30.76 21.81
C ALA A 935 17.43 -30.22 23.26
N PRO A 936 18.31 -29.26 23.61
CA PRO A 936 18.20 -28.52 24.86
C PRO A 936 17.02 -27.54 24.81
N THR A 937 16.56 -27.08 25.97
CA THR A 937 15.57 -26.00 26.06
C THR A 937 16.16 -24.72 25.46
N GLY A 938 15.41 -24.05 24.58
CA GLY A 938 15.84 -22.81 23.96
C GLY A 938 15.25 -22.57 22.58
N THR A 939 15.82 -21.59 21.88
CA THR A 939 15.51 -21.33 20.47
C THR A 939 16.69 -21.78 19.63
N HIS A 940 16.40 -22.58 18.62
CA HIS A 940 17.34 -23.11 17.66
C HIS A 940 16.94 -22.66 16.26
N THR A 941 17.81 -22.83 15.28
CA THR A 941 17.49 -22.50 13.90
C THR A 941 17.98 -23.61 13.00
N PHE A 942 17.06 -24.15 12.20
CA PHE A 942 17.42 -24.99 11.08
C PHE A 942 17.62 -24.11 9.85
N VAL A 943 18.72 -24.33 9.15
CA VAL A 943 19.00 -23.73 7.86
C VAL A 943 18.76 -24.80 6.81
N ILE A 944 17.84 -24.52 5.90
CA ILE A 944 17.47 -25.40 4.79
C ILE A 944 18.05 -24.77 3.54
N ASP A 945 19.04 -25.42 2.94
CA ASP A 945 19.69 -25.00 1.71
C ASP A 945 19.29 -25.94 0.57
N LYS A 946 18.39 -25.46 -0.29
CA LYS A 946 17.92 -26.18 -1.47
C LYS A 946 18.85 -25.85 -2.63
N THR A 947 19.55 -26.85 -3.17
CA THR A 947 20.60 -26.63 -4.16
C THR A 947 20.11 -26.77 -5.61
N ASP A 948 18.98 -27.45 -5.81
CA ASP A 948 18.40 -27.72 -7.13
C ASP A 948 17.48 -26.59 -7.61
N THR A 949 17.10 -26.59 -8.89
CA THR A 949 16.13 -25.65 -9.51
C THR A 949 14.73 -26.23 -9.71
N ASN A 950 14.44 -27.45 -9.24
CA ASN A 950 13.09 -28.00 -9.31
C ASN A 950 12.16 -27.31 -8.30
N PRO A 951 10.89 -27.05 -8.60
CA PRO A 951 9.99 -26.39 -7.65
C PRO A 951 9.67 -27.29 -6.45
N MET A 952 9.57 -26.67 -5.27
CA MET A 952 9.25 -27.32 -4.00
C MET A 952 8.30 -26.41 -3.20
N LEU A 953 7.32 -26.98 -2.52
CA LEU A 953 6.50 -26.27 -1.53
C LEU A 953 6.89 -26.68 -0.12
N PHE A 954 7.01 -25.71 0.78
CA PHE A 954 7.41 -25.92 2.16
C PHE A 954 6.41 -25.26 3.10
N GLU A 955 5.81 -26.03 4.00
CA GLU A 955 4.88 -25.53 5.00
C GLU A 955 5.60 -25.18 6.32
N GLY A 956 6.42 -26.10 6.83
CA GLY A 956 7.12 -25.89 8.09
C GLY A 956 7.92 -27.11 8.54
N MET A 957 8.62 -26.92 9.66
CA MET A 957 9.24 -28.01 10.41
C MET A 957 8.52 -28.29 11.71
N MET A 958 8.52 -29.55 12.12
CA MET A 958 7.89 -30.01 13.34
C MET A 958 8.91 -30.72 14.23
N LEU A 959 8.94 -30.34 15.51
CA LEU A 959 9.71 -31.05 16.53
C LEU A 959 8.73 -31.71 17.50
N ILE A 960 8.68 -33.04 17.46
CA ILE A 960 7.76 -33.82 18.27
C ILE A 960 8.57 -34.70 19.21
N PRO A 961 8.25 -34.77 20.51
CA PRO A 961 8.91 -35.71 21.40
C PRO A 961 8.87 -37.13 20.81
N GLU A 962 10.00 -37.82 20.78
CA GLU A 962 10.14 -39.11 20.10
C GLU A 962 9.15 -40.16 20.64
N GLU A 963 8.90 -40.16 21.94
CA GLU A 963 7.95 -41.07 22.59
C GLU A 963 6.51 -40.79 22.16
N SER A 964 6.14 -39.51 22.05
CA SER A 964 4.83 -39.10 21.53
C SER A 964 4.68 -39.55 20.08
N TYR A 965 5.66 -39.26 19.22
CA TYR A 965 5.62 -39.62 17.80
C TYR A 965 5.43 -41.13 17.56
N GLN A 966 6.11 -41.98 18.32
CA GLN A 966 5.98 -43.44 18.18
C GLN A 966 4.61 -43.98 18.62
N SER A 967 3.95 -43.30 19.57
CA SER A 967 2.68 -43.70 20.14
C SER A 967 1.46 -43.02 19.50
N LEU A 968 1.66 -42.14 18.51
CA LEU A 968 0.58 -41.44 17.82
C LEU A 968 -0.43 -42.41 17.19
N ARG A 969 -1.70 -42.17 17.51
CA ARG A 969 -2.88 -42.86 16.99
C ARG A 969 -3.99 -41.84 16.81
N LEU A 970 -4.95 -42.16 15.95
CA LEU A 970 -6.17 -41.37 15.86
C LEU A 970 -6.87 -41.35 17.24
N PRO A 971 -7.38 -40.20 17.69
CA PRO A 971 -8.18 -40.09 18.90
C PRO A 971 -9.40 -41.02 18.84
N ALA A 972 -9.86 -41.53 19.99
CA ALA A 972 -10.93 -42.52 20.05
C ALA A 972 -12.29 -42.02 19.51
N ASN A 973 -12.52 -40.70 19.52
CA ASN A 973 -13.72 -40.06 19.00
C ASN A 973 -13.63 -39.76 17.49
N VAL A 974 -12.49 -40.00 16.85
CA VAL A 974 -12.26 -39.75 15.41
C VAL A 974 -12.29 -41.07 14.66
N THR A 975 -13.21 -41.21 13.70
CA THR A 975 -13.40 -42.43 12.91
C THR A 975 -13.07 -42.19 11.44
N PRO A 976 -12.06 -42.87 10.86
CA PRO A 976 -11.76 -42.75 9.44
C PRO A 976 -12.87 -43.35 8.57
N ILE A 977 -13.10 -42.72 7.42
CA ILE A 977 -14.13 -43.15 6.47
C ILE A 977 -13.55 -44.24 5.57
N ALA A 978 -13.89 -45.50 5.84
CA ALA A 978 -13.45 -46.62 5.02
C ALA A 978 -14.20 -46.75 3.68
N ASP A 979 -15.50 -46.41 3.67
CA ASP A 979 -16.33 -46.35 2.45
C ASP A 979 -17.23 -45.12 2.50
N PRO A 980 -17.03 -44.12 1.62
CA PRO A 980 -17.87 -42.93 1.53
C PRO A 980 -19.37 -43.20 1.33
N ASN A 981 -19.77 -44.37 0.82
CA ASN A 981 -21.18 -44.73 0.65
C ASN A 981 -21.86 -45.16 1.96
N THR A 982 -21.09 -45.36 3.05
CA THR A 982 -21.64 -45.69 4.37
C THR A 982 -22.03 -44.46 5.18
N LEU A 983 -21.62 -43.26 4.73
CA LEU A 983 -22.01 -42.00 5.34
C LEU A 983 -23.52 -41.78 5.21
N GLU A 984 -24.13 -41.12 6.19
CA GLU A 984 -25.51 -40.67 6.08
C GLU A 984 -25.62 -39.56 5.01
N CYS A 985 -26.78 -39.44 4.35
CA CYS A 985 -26.97 -38.48 3.25
C CYS A 985 -25.96 -38.62 2.08
N SER A 986 -25.38 -39.82 1.89
CA SER A 986 -24.37 -40.10 0.85
C SER A 986 -24.96 -40.53 -0.49
N GLU A 987 -26.28 -40.36 -0.70
CA GLU A 987 -26.92 -40.78 -1.94
C GLU A 987 -26.28 -40.08 -3.13
N ARG A 988 -25.86 -40.88 -4.11
CA ARG A 988 -25.36 -40.36 -5.38
C ARG A 988 -26.54 -39.85 -6.21
N VAL A 989 -26.45 -38.62 -6.68
CA VAL A 989 -27.48 -38.03 -7.55
C VAL A 989 -27.18 -38.45 -8.98
N VAL A 990 -28.07 -39.25 -9.60
CA VAL A 990 -27.96 -39.63 -11.02
C VAL A 990 -28.29 -38.40 -11.89
N GLU A 991 -27.32 -37.91 -12.66
CA GLU A 991 -27.49 -36.69 -13.46
C GLU A 991 -28.41 -36.87 -14.67
N SER A 992 -29.33 -35.92 -14.86
CA SER A 992 -29.89 -35.58 -16.17
C SER A 992 -29.02 -34.51 -16.82
N GLY A 993 -28.08 -34.91 -17.67
CA GLY A 993 -27.32 -34.02 -18.56
C GLY A 993 -25.96 -33.59 -18.02
N GLN A 994 -24.98 -34.48 -18.15
CA GLN A 994 -23.56 -34.23 -17.89
C GLN A 994 -23.06 -32.92 -18.52
N ALA A 995 -22.31 -32.17 -17.72
CA ALA A 995 -20.92 -31.95 -18.06
C ALA A 995 -20.12 -32.59 -16.93
N ASN A 996 -19.77 -33.87 -17.08
CA ASN A 996 -18.64 -34.45 -16.34
C ASN A 996 -17.39 -33.76 -16.89
N LEU A 997 -17.22 -32.48 -16.53
CA LEU A 997 -15.98 -31.78 -16.75
C LEU A 997 -14.96 -32.52 -15.90
N THR A 998 -14.12 -33.33 -16.55
CA THR A 998 -13.00 -34.00 -15.91
C THR A 998 -12.07 -32.93 -15.33
N GLU A 999 -11.18 -33.29 -14.40
CA GLU A 999 -10.20 -32.37 -13.80
C GLU A 999 -9.49 -31.46 -14.84
N ASP A 1000 -9.44 -31.94 -16.07
CA ASP A 1000 -8.74 -31.41 -17.20
C ASP A 1000 -9.58 -30.40 -18.03
N GLU A 1001 -10.91 -30.61 -18.19
CA GLU A 1001 -11.81 -29.56 -18.72
C GLU A 1001 -11.84 -28.36 -17.75
N LEU A 1002 -11.55 -28.60 -16.47
CA LEU A 1002 -11.50 -27.58 -15.42
C LEU A 1002 -10.20 -26.77 -15.49
N LEU A 1003 -9.07 -27.41 -15.79
CA LEU A 1003 -7.77 -26.75 -15.91
C LEU A 1003 -7.64 -26.01 -17.25
N SER A 1004 -8.15 -26.55 -18.36
CA SER A 1004 -8.19 -25.85 -19.66
C SER A 1004 -9.06 -24.59 -19.63
N LEU A 1005 -10.21 -24.61 -18.94
CA LEU A 1005 -11.06 -23.42 -18.71
C LEU A 1005 -10.41 -22.36 -17.80
N ALA A 1006 -9.45 -22.73 -16.95
CA ALA A 1006 -8.66 -21.78 -16.15
C ALA A 1006 -7.59 -21.07 -17.02
N ALA A 1007 -7.15 -21.71 -18.10
CA ALA A 1007 -6.16 -21.19 -19.05
C ALA A 1007 -6.78 -20.43 -20.26
N ALA A 1008 -8.04 -20.71 -20.60
CA ALA A 1008 -8.67 -20.38 -21.89
C ALA A 1008 -8.76 -18.89 -22.29
N ASP A 1009 -8.44 -17.92 -21.42
CA ASP A 1009 -8.51 -16.49 -21.78
C ASP A 1009 -7.47 -15.59 -21.08
N VAL A 1010 -6.47 -16.16 -20.41
CA VAL A 1010 -5.41 -15.39 -19.77
C VAL A 1010 -4.23 -15.29 -20.72
N GLN A 1011 -4.30 -14.34 -21.67
CA GLN A 1011 -3.24 -14.12 -22.65
C GLN A 1011 -1.85 -14.04 -22.03
N ASP A 1012 -0.89 -14.69 -22.69
CA ASP A 1012 0.54 -14.63 -22.45
C ASP A 1012 1.04 -13.21 -22.30
N LEU A 1013 1.23 -12.80 -21.05
CA LEU A 1013 2.04 -11.66 -20.74
C LEU A 1013 3.38 -12.24 -20.27
N ALA A 1014 4.40 -12.27 -21.13
CA ALA A 1014 5.70 -12.86 -20.83
C ALA A 1014 6.22 -12.44 -19.43
N PRO A 1015 6.85 -13.35 -18.66
CA PRO A 1015 7.51 -12.98 -17.42
C PRO A 1015 8.64 -11.98 -17.72
N PRO A 1016 8.86 -10.94 -16.89
CA PRO A 1016 10.09 -10.17 -17.01
C PRO A 1016 11.27 -11.12 -16.79
N GLU A 1017 12.29 -11.04 -17.64
CA GLU A 1017 13.53 -11.80 -17.48
C GLU A 1017 14.10 -11.52 -16.08
N GLY A 1018 13.88 -12.47 -15.17
CA GLY A 1018 14.25 -12.39 -13.76
C GLY A 1018 15.76 -12.49 -13.59
N ARG A 1019 16.49 -11.40 -13.88
CA ARG A 1019 17.89 -11.24 -13.49
C ARG A 1019 18.11 -9.87 -12.86
N ALA A 1020 17.79 -9.75 -11.58
CA ALA A 1020 18.13 -8.57 -10.76
C ALA A 1020 19.23 -8.82 -9.71
N THR A 1021 19.83 -10.00 -9.67
CA THR A 1021 20.86 -10.37 -8.68
C THR A 1021 22.24 -10.66 -9.30
N GLY A 1022 22.48 -10.17 -10.51
CA GLY A 1022 23.80 -10.19 -11.14
C GLY A 1022 24.79 -9.26 -10.42
N SER A 1023 25.43 -9.78 -9.38
CA SER A 1023 26.47 -9.17 -8.53
C SER A 1023 25.98 -8.26 -7.39
N ARG A 1024 25.73 -8.91 -6.24
CA ARG A 1024 25.52 -8.28 -4.92
C ARG A 1024 26.60 -7.22 -4.60
N TRP A 1025 27.85 -7.47 -5.01
CA TRP A 1025 28.99 -6.56 -4.82
C TRP A 1025 28.97 -5.35 -5.75
N VAL A 1026 28.42 -5.46 -6.96
CA VAL A 1026 28.21 -4.31 -7.87
C VAL A 1026 27.15 -3.38 -7.30
N GLY A 1027 26.05 -3.91 -6.75
CA GLY A 1027 25.01 -3.11 -6.10
C GLY A 1027 25.52 -2.35 -4.86
N ILE A 1028 26.24 -3.03 -3.97
CA ILE A 1028 26.88 -2.42 -2.79
C ILE A 1028 27.97 -1.43 -3.23
N GLY A 1029 28.81 -1.82 -4.19
CA GLY A 1029 29.89 -1.00 -4.75
C GLY A 1029 29.38 0.28 -5.39
N LEU A 1030 28.32 0.22 -6.21
CA LEU A 1030 27.66 1.38 -6.79
C LEU A 1030 26.93 2.22 -5.75
N SER A 1031 26.31 1.61 -4.73
CA SER A 1031 25.66 2.37 -3.65
C SER A 1031 26.70 3.15 -2.84
N LEU A 1032 27.82 2.51 -2.50
CA LEU A 1032 28.98 3.16 -1.86
C LEU A 1032 29.61 4.19 -2.78
N LEU A 1033 29.69 3.94 -4.09
CA LEU A 1033 30.16 4.90 -5.09
C LEU A 1033 29.21 6.09 -5.19
N LEU A 1034 27.89 5.91 -5.16
CA LEU A 1034 26.89 6.98 -5.19
C LEU A 1034 26.90 7.78 -3.89
N LEU A 1035 27.09 7.14 -2.74
CA LEU A 1035 27.30 7.82 -1.46
C LEU A 1035 28.63 8.58 -1.43
N ALA A 1036 29.70 7.98 -1.97
CA ALA A 1036 31.01 8.60 -2.11
C ALA A 1036 31.00 9.74 -3.12
N LEU A 1037 30.29 9.61 -4.24
CA LEU A 1037 30.05 10.63 -5.26
C LEU A 1037 29.14 11.72 -4.73
N GLY A 1038 28.12 11.41 -3.93
CA GLY A 1038 27.29 12.37 -3.21
C GLY A 1038 28.12 13.16 -2.19
N GLY A 1039 29.00 12.47 -1.45
CA GLY A 1039 29.98 13.05 -0.55
C GLY A 1039 31.04 13.89 -1.29
N LEU A 1040 31.52 13.42 -2.43
CA LEU A 1040 32.48 14.08 -3.31
C LEU A 1040 31.87 15.28 -4.02
N PHE A 1041 30.60 15.22 -4.42
CA PHE A 1041 29.84 16.31 -5.01
C PHE A 1041 29.51 17.37 -3.97
N ALA A 1042 29.15 16.96 -2.74
CA ALA A 1042 29.07 17.85 -1.58
C ALA A 1042 30.44 18.50 -1.27
N ARG A 1043 31.54 17.75 -1.43
CA ARG A 1043 32.93 18.20 -1.30
C ARG A 1043 33.44 19.02 -2.51
N TRP A 1044 32.87 18.88 -3.70
CA TRP A 1044 33.26 19.60 -4.92
C TRP A 1044 32.49 20.91 -5.02
N ARG A 1045 31.18 20.91 -4.73
CA ARG A 1045 30.40 22.16 -4.49
C ARG A 1045 30.93 22.97 -3.31
N ALA A 1046 31.64 22.33 -2.37
CA ALA A 1046 32.36 23.03 -1.32
C ALA A 1046 33.60 23.82 -1.80
N ARG A 1047 34.19 23.43 -2.94
CA ARG A 1047 35.40 24.04 -3.51
C ARG A 1047 35.11 25.26 -4.38
N LEU A 1048 33.88 25.42 -4.88
CA LEU A 1048 33.50 26.54 -5.74
C LEU A 1048 33.14 27.81 -4.94
N ARG A 1049 34.23 28.51 -4.56
CA ARG A 1049 34.41 29.91 -4.16
C ARG A 1049 34.15 30.33 -2.69
N PRO A 1050 35.00 31.24 -2.14
CA PRO A 1050 35.02 31.63 -0.74
C PRO A 1050 34.04 32.77 -0.41
N ASP A 1051 33.66 32.86 0.87
CA ASP A 1051 32.89 33.96 1.45
C ASP A 1051 33.50 35.33 1.09
N ARG A 1052 32.79 36.15 0.31
CA ARG A 1052 32.88 37.61 0.45
C ARG A 1052 31.89 37.98 1.56
N SER A 1053 32.40 38.15 2.77
CA SER A 1053 31.69 38.80 3.86
C SER A 1053 31.27 40.20 3.39
N GLY A 1054 29.96 40.46 3.36
CA GLY A 1054 29.44 41.80 3.17
C GLY A 1054 29.77 42.66 4.39
N GLN A 1055 30.86 43.41 4.33
CA GLN A 1055 30.97 44.67 5.06
C GLN A 1055 30.49 45.78 4.11
N PRO A 1056 29.58 46.68 4.56
CA PRO A 1056 29.28 47.89 3.81
C PRO A 1056 30.53 48.80 3.79
N PRO A 1057 30.73 49.62 2.74
CA PRO A 1057 31.85 50.56 2.70
C PRO A 1057 31.70 51.57 3.84
N ARG A 1058 32.71 51.64 4.71
CA ARG A 1058 32.84 52.72 5.71
C ARG A 1058 32.96 54.05 4.97
N ALA A 1059 32.09 55.00 5.30
CA ALA A 1059 32.28 56.40 4.97
C ALA A 1059 33.58 56.89 5.63
N LYS A 1060 34.41 57.62 4.89
CA LYS A 1060 35.58 58.33 5.43
C LYS A 1060 35.08 59.54 6.20
N GLU A 1061 35.35 59.60 7.50
CA GLU A 1061 35.39 60.87 8.23
C GLU A 1061 36.72 61.57 7.93
N PRO A 1062 36.76 62.91 7.86
CA PRO A 1062 38.01 63.66 7.67
C PRO A 1062 38.82 63.66 8.99
N PRO A 1063 40.16 63.71 8.92
CA PRO A 1063 41.00 63.76 10.12
C PRO A 1063 40.93 65.17 10.75
N PRO A 1064 41.35 65.31 12.03
CA PRO A 1064 41.46 66.62 12.67
C PRO A 1064 42.43 67.55 11.93
#